data_AF-A0A8H6VQL2-F1
#
_entry.id   AF-A0A8H6VQL2-F1
#
_cell.length_a   1.000
_cell.length_b   1.000
_cell.length_c   1.000
_cell.angle_alpha   90.00
_cell.angle_beta   90.00
_cell.angle_gamma   90.00
#
_symmetry.space_group_name_H-M   'P 1'
#
loop_
_entity.id
_entity.type
_entity.pdbx_description
1 polymer ?
#
loop_
_entity_poly.entity_id
_entity_poly.type
_entity_poly.pdbx_seq_one_letter_code
_entity_poly.pdbx_strand_id
1 'polypeptide(L)'
;MVFQYDSMEGGGGGGGIGSTVMSTLGKRKRSPSTNIERTPQPKHPYLSGNFAPIQQTLPLTPCTYTGRIPEELADGEYVRNGSNPVSNSDLGRDAHWFDGDGMLSGVSFSKDEETGEIKPEFVNQFILTDLYLNAKSNGRLGVPILPSIATLVNPLASFIFVTLRIIRTILLVILSHLPGSRQKIKKISVANTNVVYHDGRAMALCESGPPMRIQLPGLETVGWFNGAVAEGEPAKESEEKVAVLGENSGLISFMREWTTAHPKVDPQTKEMLMFHSSFAPPYVQYSIIPQTARAEEEGAAPPTRKMLNAGVPGIKSAKMMHDFGVSSEHTVIMDLPLSLDPLNQLKGLPPVAYNPDRPSRFGVFPRRDPKQTKWFETNACCIFHTANTWDERALDGSTTSVSMLACRLTSATLIYAAGNMAPPVPPQAKALEESEAKRRKMPFFSKYDPEVDASFVESYDEKEPLLRVPSLEEHLLKDPFAEEQCRLYYYNFDLASGIISHQWALSAVPFEFPSVRPDLEMSQARYVYGCSTTTTDFGSALGKATKIDALVKIDATKLIQRGRTLPPRSITGVVDGRTMSQVLISRDPRDPIKVFRMPEGWFAQEPRFVPRERSAHERQLNDDPLDEDDGYLLFYAFDETQLLASGEVPDDTSKAKRAKSELWIVDARNMRDVIARVHLPQRVPYGLHGSWFSAEQIAEQRPVERMRSMDEVMKERHDSGLWMKVRERIEMWLG
;
A
#
# COMPACT_ATOMS: atom_id res chain seq x y z
N MET A 1 -19.19 55.01 -23.16
CA MET A 1 -20.17 54.96 -24.27
C MET A 1 -21.39 54.20 -23.76
N VAL A 2 -22.46 54.92 -23.37
CA VAL A 2 -23.73 55.02 -24.15
C VAL A 2 -24.61 53.80 -23.83
N PHE A 3 -25.32 53.76 -22.69
CA PHE A 3 -26.73 54.13 -22.39
C PHE A 3 -27.38 52.86 -21.81
N GLN A 4 -27.91 52.73 -20.59
CA GLN A 4 -28.97 53.46 -19.86
C GLN A 4 -30.31 53.55 -20.61
N TYR A 5 -31.38 53.45 -19.80
CA TYR A 5 -32.80 53.79 -19.99
C TYR A 5 -33.74 52.59 -20.01
N ASP A 6 -34.87 52.62 -19.32
CA ASP A 6 -35.26 53.19 -18.03
C ASP A 6 -36.65 52.63 -17.73
N SER A 7 -36.98 52.63 -16.46
CA SER A 7 -38.33 52.47 -15.92
C SER A 7 -39.33 53.51 -16.42
N MET A 8 -40.62 53.15 -16.39
CA MET A 8 -41.74 53.90 -15.79
C MET A 8 -43.00 53.02 -15.99
N GLU A 9 -43.98 52.88 -15.11
CA GLU A 9 -44.68 53.76 -14.15
C GLU A 9 -45.44 52.78 -13.21
N GLY A 10 -45.77 53.04 -11.96
CA GLY A 10 -46.45 54.21 -11.42
C GLY A 10 -46.92 53.84 -10.00
N GLY A 11 -46.88 54.81 -9.08
CA GLY A 11 -47.29 54.65 -7.69
C GLY A 11 -48.78 54.91 -7.46
N GLY A 12 -49.28 54.43 -6.33
CA GLY A 12 -50.59 54.77 -5.78
C GLY A 12 -50.79 54.08 -4.43
N GLY A 13 -50.98 54.87 -3.36
CA GLY A 13 -51.01 54.42 -1.97
C GLY A 13 -52.40 54.30 -1.32
N GLY A 14 -52.39 54.09 0.01
CA GLY A 14 -53.54 53.96 0.92
C GLY A 14 -53.83 52.49 1.25
N GLY A 15 -54.10 52.03 2.48
CA GLY A 15 -54.40 52.64 3.77
C GLY A 15 -55.39 51.72 4.51
N GLY A 16 -54.97 51.14 5.65
CA GLY A 16 -55.81 50.81 6.82
C GLY A 16 -56.87 49.68 6.84
N ILE A 17 -56.65 48.76 7.80
CA ILE A 17 -57.62 48.07 8.70
C ILE A 17 -58.32 46.78 8.21
N GLY A 18 -58.18 45.70 8.99
CA GLY A 18 -59.12 44.57 9.02
C GLY A 18 -58.54 43.23 9.47
N SER A 19 -58.73 42.87 10.73
CA SER A 19 -58.56 41.51 11.27
C SER A 19 -59.58 40.54 10.66
N THR A 20 -59.22 39.28 10.39
CA THR A 20 -59.99 38.04 10.67
C THR A 20 -59.21 36.80 10.18
N VAL A 21 -59.47 35.70 10.86
CA VAL A 21 -58.72 34.45 11.02
C VAL A 21 -59.13 33.38 9.98
N MET A 22 -58.20 32.45 9.73
CA MET A 22 -58.33 31.08 9.20
C MET A 22 -58.32 30.78 7.68
N SER A 23 -57.45 29.81 7.39
CA SER A 23 -57.44 28.84 6.29
C SER A 23 -56.81 29.26 4.96
N THR A 24 -55.63 28.72 4.67
CA THR A 24 -55.42 27.67 3.65
C THR A 24 -53.93 27.34 3.51
N LEU A 25 -53.63 26.04 3.47
CA LEU A 25 -52.29 25.51 3.19
C LEU A 25 -51.78 25.99 1.83
N GLY A 26 -50.81 26.92 1.83
CA GLY A 26 -50.08 27.37 0.64
C GLY A 26 -48.65 26.84 0.64
N LYS A 27 -48.33 26.03 -0.37
CA LYS A 27 -46.99 25.48 -0.68
C LYS A 27 -45.91 26.57 -0.63
N ARG A 28 -44.98 26.49 0.34
CA ARG A 28 -43.72 27.25 0.29
C ARG A 28 -42.82 26.64 -0.80
N LYS A 29 -42.83 27.24 -1.99
CA LYS A 29 -41.72 27.11 -2.95
C LYS A 29 -40.46 27.64 -2.26
N ARG A 30 -39.52 26.75 -1.91
CA ARG A 30 -38.14 27.16 -1.67
C ARG A 30 -37.59 27.64 -3.01
N SER A 31 -37.28 28.93 -3.10
CA SER A 31 -36.42 29.45 -4.16
C SER A 31 -35.06 28.72 -4.09
N PRO A 32 -34.46 28.36 -5.23
CA PRO A 32 -33.10 27.84 -5.22
C PRO A 32 -32.18 28.99 -4.83
N SER A 33 -31.51 28.89 -3.69
CA SER A 33 -30.40 29.76 -3.34
C SER A 33 -29.23 29.44 -4.27
N THR A 34 -29.24 30.01 -5.47
CA THR A 34 -28.05 30.13 -6.31
C THR A 34 -27.20 31.27 -5.75
N ASN A 35 -25.90 31.02 -5.56
CA ASN A 35 -24.86 31.92 -5.03
C ASN A 35 -24.50 31.72 -3.55
N ILE A 36 -24.18 30.49 -3.16
CA ILE A 36 -23.02 30.28 -2.30
C ILE A 36 -21.94 29.70 -3.21
N GLU A 37 -20.96 30.50 -3.61
CA GLU A 37 -19.72 29.94 -4.16
C GLU A 37 -19.18 28.98 -3.09
N ARG A 38 -19.15 27.68 -3.40
CA ARG A 38 -18.48 26.71 -2.53
C ARG A 38 -17.03 27.15 -2.46
N THR A 39 -16.57 27.57 -1.28
CA THR A 39 -15.13 27.68 -1.01
C THR A 39 -14.47 26.40 -1.49
N PRO A 40 -13.50 26.45 -2.44
CA PRO A 40 -12.85 25.25 -2.93
C PRO A 40 -12.19 24.56 -1.73
N GLN A 41 -12.64 23.33 -1.44
CA GLN A 41 -11.99 22.50 -0.45
C GLN A 41 -10.57 22.20 -0.94
N PRO A 42 -9.56 22.21 -0.07
CA PRO A 42 -8.21 21.79 -0.46
C PRO A 42 -8.26 20.34 -0.97
N LYS A 43 -7.55 20.08 -2.07
CA LYS A 43 -7.43 18.72 -2.63
C LYS A 43 -6.84 17.77 -1.59
N HIS A 44 -7.25 16.51 -1.67
CA HIS A 44 -6.72 15.46 -0.80
C HIS A 44 -5.19 15.30 -0.99
N PRO A 45 -4.37 15.19 0.07
CA PRO A 45 -2.91 15.11 -0.06
C PRO A 45 -2.41 13.99 -1.00
N TYR A 46 -3.07 12.83 -0.97
CA TYR A 46 -2.78 11.69 -1.86
C TYR A 46 -3.34 11.82 -3.28
N LEU A 47 -3.85 12.99 -3.66
CA LEU A 47 -4.26 13.35 -5.02
C LEU A 47 -3.54 14.64 -5.51
N SER A 48 -2.51 15.07 -4.77
CA SER A 48 -1.74 16.30 -4.99
C SER A 48 -0.25 16.00 -5.15
N GLY A 49 0.48 16.94 -5.73
CA GLY A 49 1.91 16.75 -6.05
C GLY A 49 2.16 15.46 -6.84
N ASN A 50 3.23 14.72 -6.51
CA ASN A 50 3.52 13.45 -7.19
C ASN A 50 2.61 12.28 -6.77
N PHE A 51 1.70 12.45 -5.81
CA PHE A 51 0.62 11.46 -5.59
C PHE A 51 -0.53 11.63 -6.58
N ALA A 52 -0.60 12.76 -7.30
CA ALA A 52 -1.65 12.99 -8.27
C ALA A 52 -1.66 11.89 -9.34
N PRO A 53 -2.83 11.38 -9.74
CA PRO A 53 -2.93 10.33 -10.75
C PRO A 53 -2.40 10.79 -12.11
N ILE A 54 -1.83 9.88 -12.89
CA ILE A 54 -1.45 10.10 -14.28
C ILE A 54 -2.39 9.29 -15.20
N GLN A 55 -2.91 9.91 -16.26
CA GLN A 55 -3.81 9.22 -17.19
C GLN A 55 -3.08 8.67 -18.43
N GLN A 56 -1.89 9.18 -18.71
CA GLN A 56 -1.12 8.80 -19.88
C GLN A 56 -0.40 7.46 -19.68
N THR A 57 -0.62 6.55 -20.61
CA THR A 57 0.21 5.35 -20.80
C THR A 57 1.24 5.61 -21.89
N LEU A 58 2.38 4.93 -21.79
CA LEU A 58 3.46 4.96 -22.75
C LEU A 58 3.86 3.51 -23.05
N PRO A 59 4.04 3.13 -24.33
CA PRO A 59 4.71 1.90 -24.67
C PRO A 59 6.19 1.99 -24.27
N LEU A 60 6.97 0.93 -24.51
CA LEU A 60 8.43 0.96 -24.39
C LEU A 60 8.99 2.19 -25.12
N THR A 61 9.48 3.13 -24.33
CA THR A 61 9.88 4.47 -24.77
C THR A 61 11.34 4.67 -24.38
N PRO A 62 12.26 4.84 -25.35
CA PRO A 62 13.67 5.04 -25.08
C PRO A 62 13.94 6.20 -24.11
N CYS A 63 14.80 5.95 -23.13
CA CYS A 63 15.20 6.90 -22.11
C CYS A 63 16.67 7.28 -22.28
N THR A 64 16.98 8.55 -22.01
CA THR A 64 18.36 8.99 -21.81
C THR A 64 18.81 8.64 -20.40
N TYR A 65 20.09 8.41 -20.19
CA TYR A 65 20.65 8.13 -18.87
C TYR A 65 21.99 8.84 -18.65
N THR A 66 22.38 8.96 -17.39
CA THR A 66 23.71 9.41 -16.96
C THR A 66 24.36 8.32 -16.12
N GLY A 67 25.70 8.31 -16.08
CA GLY A 67 26.47 7.24 -15.44
C GLY A 67 26.63 6.02 -16.35
N ARG A 68 26.85 4.85 -15.75
CA ARG A 68 27.03 3.58 -16.48
C ARG A 68 25.99 2.58 -16.01
N ILE A 69 25.12 2.12 -16.89
CA ILE A 69 24.17 1.05 -16.57
C ILE A 69 24.95 -0.25 -16.35
N PRO A 70 24.77 -0.94 -15.22
CA PRO A 70 25.39 -2.24 -14.96
C PRO A 70 25.03 -3.30 -16.00
N GLU A 71 25.98 -4.18 -16.35
CA GLU A 71 25.74 -5.29 -17.29
C GLU A 71 24.70 -6.28 -16.75
N GLU A 72 24.59 -6.39 -15.43
CA GLU A 72 23.63 -7.27 -14.75
C GLU A 72 22.17 -6.86 -14.96
N LEU A 73 21.93 -5.64 -15.44
CA LEU A 73 20.59 -5.19 -15.79
C LEU A 73 20.21 -5.55 -17.23
N ALA A 74 21.15 -6.01 -18.07
CA ALA A 74 20.87 -6.34 -19.46
C ALA A 74 19.70 -7.31 -19.59
N ASP A 75 18.78 -6.96 -20.50
CA ASP A 75 17.57 -7.71 -20.85
C ASP A 75 16.62 -7.98 -19.67
N GLY A 76 16.84 -7.33 -18.53
CA GLY A 76 15.95 -7.34 -17.38
C GLY A 76 15.01 -6.13 -17.34
N GLU A 77 14.06 -6.15 -16.40
CA GLU A 77 13.09 -5.08 -16.21
C GLU A 77 12.80 -4.84 -14.72
N TYR A 78 12.83 -3.58 -14.30
CA TYR A 78 12.32 -3.16 -12.99
C TYR A 78 10.89 -2.65 -13.14
N VAL A 79 9.92 -3.28 -12.47
CA VAL A 79 8.51 -2.91 -12.52
C VAL A 79 7.99 -2.58 -11.13
N ARG A 80 7.24 -1.49 -11.00
CA ARG A 80 6.52 -1.12 -9.78
C ARG A 80 5.03 -0.99 -10.01
N ASN A 81 4.25 -1.44 -9.04
CA ASN A 81 2.80 -1.27 -8.99
C ASN A 81 2.41 -0.09 -8.09
N GLY A 82 1.21 0.44 -8.27
CA GLY A 82 0.69 1.49 -7.41
C GLY A 82 -0.72 1.88 -7.77
N SER A 83 -1.34 2.59 -6.82
CA SER A 83 -2.67 3.14 -6.97
C SER A 83 -2.65 4.37 -7.88
N ASN A 84 -3.54 4.40 -8.87
CA ASN A 84 -3.67 5.51 -9.81
C ASN A 84 -5.15 5.69 -10.21
N PRO A 85 -5.93 6.45 -9.44
CA PRO A 85 -7.37 6.58 -9.66
C PRO A 85 -7.71 7.21 -11.03
N VAL A 86 -8.70 6.59 -11.70
CA VAL A 86 -9.16 6.99 -13.03
C VAL A 86 -10.22 8.09 -13.01
N SER A 87 -11.16 8.03 -12.07
CA SER A 87 -12.23 9.03 -11.94
C SER A 87 -11.84 10.09 -10.90
N ASN A 88 -11.45 11.26 -11.40
CA ASN A 88 -10.81 12.34 -10.62
C ASN A 88 -11.67 13.60 -10.48
N SER A 89 -12.98 13.54 -10.76
CA SER A 89 -13.87 14.68 -10.53
C SER A 89 -14.22 14.80 -9.05
N ASP A 90 -13.33 15.40 -8.28
CA ASP A 90 -13.52 15.67 -6.86
C ASP A 90 -14.67 16.68 -6.64
N LEU A 91 -15.77 16.19 -6.06
CA LEU A 91 -16.88 16.99 -5.53
C LEU A 91 -17.24 16.56 -4.10
N GLY A 92 -16.27 16.04 -3.33
CA GLY A 92 -16.43 15.67 -1.91
C GLY A 92 -16.44 14.17 -1.61
N ARG A 93 -15.50 13.39 -2.17
CA ARG A 93 -15.37 11.95 -1.90
C ARG A 93 -14.45 11.69 -0.69
N ASP A 94 -14.78 10.68 0.12
CA ASP A 94 -13.79 10.02 0.98
C ASP A 94 -12.77 9.30 0.07
N ALA A 95 -11.49 9.61 0.22
CA ALA A 95 -10.41 9.02 -0.57
C ALA A 95 -9.39 8.34 0.34
N HIS A 96 -8.87 7.20 -0.12
CA HIS A 96 -7.75 6.52 0.53
C HIS A 96 -6.68 6.22 -0.53
N TRP A 97 -5.40 6.36 -0.17
CA TRP A 97 -4.29 6.17 -1.10
C TRP A 97 -4.30 4.79 -1.78
N PHE A 98 -4.82 3.76 -1.09
CA PHE A 98 -4.88 2.38 -1.59
C PHE A 98 -6.11 2.08 -2.49
N ASP A 99 -7.04 3.02 -2.71
CA ASP A 99 -8.31 2.72 -3.41
C ASP A 99 -8.22 2.74 -4.94
N GLY A 100 -7.31 3.51 -5.51
CA GLY A 100 -7.26 3.78 -6.95
C GLY A 100 -6.83 2.57 -7.79
N ASP A 101 -7.19 2.60 -9.07
CA ASP A 101 -6.90 1.52 -10.03
C ASP A 101 -5.40 1.21 -10.14
N GLY A 102 -5.05 -0.06 -10.37
CA GLY A 102 -3.65 -0.47 -10.51
C GLY A 102 -3.01 0.05 -11.79
N MET A 103 -1.84 0.67 -11.64
CA MET A 103 -1.00 1.09 -12.77
C MET A 103 0.44 0.65 -12.55
N LEU A 104 0.98 -0.03 -13.55
CA LEU A 104 2.35 -0.50 -13.56
C LEU A 104 3.24 0.53 -14.26
N SER A 105 4.43 0.73 -13.73
CA SER A 105 5.52 1.50 -14.36
C SER A 105 6.76 0.62 -14.40
N GLY A 106 7.39 0.50 -15.56
CA GLY A 106 8.54 -0.35 -15.81
C GLY A 106 9.69 0.40 -16.48
N VAL A 107 10.92 -0.05 -16.24
CA VAL A 107 12.09 0.28 -17.06
C VAL A 107 12.75 -1.02 -17.50
N SER A 108 12.68 -1.30 -18.80
CA SER A 108 13.34 -2.42 -19.46
C SER A 108 14.73 -2.00 -19.90
N PHE A 109 15.71 -2.89 -19.81
CA PHE A 109 17.12 -2.62 -20.10
C PHE A 109 17.60 -3.46 -21.28
N SER A 110 16.99 -3.23 -22.45
CA SER A 110 17.25 -4.00 -23.67
C SER A 110 18.71 -3.88 -24.11
N LYS A 111 19.39 -5.00 -24.31
CA LYS A 111 20.76 -5.03 -24.82
C LYS A 111 20.76 -5.02 -26.35
N ASP A 112 21.47 -4.05 -26.92
CA ASP A 112 21.64 -3.96 -28.37
C ASP A 112 22.63 -5.03 -28.85
N GLU A 113 22.19 -5.94 -29.73
CA GLU A 113 22.99 -7.08 -30.18
C GLU A 113 24.23 -6.66 -31.00
N GLU A 114 24.17 -5.53 -31.71
CA GLU A 114 25.26 -5.07 -32.59
C GLU A 114 26.34 -4.32 -31.81
N THR A 115 25.92 -3.45 -30.89
CA THR A 115 26.82 -2.55 -30.15
C THR A 115 27.19 -3.08 -28.76
N GLY A 116 26.38 -3.99 -28.21
CA GLY A 116 26.47 -4.45 -26.83
C GLY A 116 26.01 -3.40 -25.80
N GLU A 117 25.51 -2.24 -26.23
CA GLU A 117 25.05 -1.17 -25.35
C GLU A 117 23.69 -1.51 -24.74
N ILE A 118 23.52 -1.23 -23.45
CA ILE A 118 22.24 -1.39 -22.74
C ILE A 118 21.43 -0.10 -22.89
N LYS A 119 20.22 -0.22 -23.45
CA LYS A 119 19.30 0.89 -23.70
C LYS A 119 18.10 0.80 -22.77
N PRO A 120 17.93 1.75 -21.82
CA PRO A 120 16.78 1.76 -20.95
C PRO A 120 15.53 2.29 -21.67
N GLU A 121 14.40 1.60 -21.50
CA GLU A 121 13.12 1.94 -22.10
C GLU A 121 12.03 1.97 -21.03
N PHE A 122 11.32 3.09 -20.89
CA PHE A 122 10.25 3.25 -19.93
C PHE A 122 8.91 2.79 -20.53
N VAL A 123 8.09 2.13 -19.73
CA VAL A 123 6.74 1.69 -20.08
C VAL A 123 5.80 1.92 -18.90
N ASN A 124 4.54 2.28 -19.15
CA ASN A 124 3.52 2.23 -18.11
C ASN A 124 2.14 1.90 -18.67
N GLN A 125 1.43 1.02 -17.96
CA GLN A 125 0.12 0.52 -18.37
C GLN A 125 -0.83 0.48 -17.17
N PHE A 126 -2.10 0.80 -17.42
CA PHE A 126 -3.17 0.45 -16.49
C PHE A 126 -3.39 -1.06 -16.51
N ILE A 127 -3.61 -1.65 -15.34
CA ILE A 127 -4.02 -3.03 -15.25
C ILE A 127 -5.50 -3.10 -15.60
N LEU A 128 -5.84 -3.85 -16.65
CA LEU A 128 -7.19 -3.95 -17.20
C LEU A 128 -8.08 -4.89 -16.37
N THR A 129 -8.30 -4.53 -15.11
CA THR A 129 -9.20 -5.22 -14.18
C THR A 129 -10.65 -5.09 -14.64
N ASP A 130 -11.53 -5.94 -14.14
CA ASP A 130 -12.95 -5.85 -14.48
C ASP A 130 -13.58 -4.54 -13.97
N LEU A 131 -13.09 -4.01 -12.84
CA LEU A 131 -13.51 -2.72 -12.30
C LEU A 131 -13.07 -1.56 -13.19
N TYR A 132 -11.79 -1.54 -13.59
CA TYR A 132 -11.24 -0.52 -14.49
C TYR A 132 -11.98 -0.50 -15.83
N LEU A 133 -12.12 -1.66 -16.46
CA LEU A 133 -12.81 -1.82 -17.75
C LEU A 133 -14.29 -1.42 -17.63
N ASN A 134 -14.99 -1.84 -16.56
CA ASN A 134 -16.38 -1.46 -16.36
C ASN A 134 -16.52 0.06 -16.15
N ALA A 135 -15.68 0.65 -15.28
CA ALA A 135 -15.69 2.09 -15.00
C ALA A 135 -15.42 2.93 -16.25
N LYS A 136 -14.40 2.58 -17.05
CA LYS A 136 -14.10 3.29 -18.31
C LYS A 136 -15.19 3.10 -19.37
N SER A 137 -15.81 1.92 -19.44
CA SER A 137 -16.89 1.65 -20.39
C SER A 137 -18.23 2.29 -20.01
N ASN A 138 -18.37 2.72 -18.76
CA ASN A 138 -19.56 3.35 -18.20
C ASN A 138 -19.31 4.82 -17.86
N GLY A 139 -19.36 5.68 -18.89
CA GLY A 139 -19.18 7.13 -18.74
C GLY A 139 -20.25 7.85 -17.90
N ARG A 140 -21.21 7.13 -17.33
CA ARG A 140 -22.24 7.68 -16.42
C ARG A 140 -21.85 7.60 -14.95
N LEU A 141 -20.88 6.76 -14.59
CA LEU A 141 -20.41 6.64 -13.21
C LEU A 141 -19.56 7.87 -12.85
N GLY A 142 -20.10 8.74 -12.02
CA GLY A 142 -19.38 9.90 -11.47
C GLY A 142 -18.46 9.54 -10.29
N VAL A 143 -18.63 8.35 -9.69
CA VAL A 143 -17.84 7.89 -8.55
C VAL A 143 -17.42 6.42 -8.70
N PRO A 144 -16.26 6.00 -8.13
CA PRO A 144 -15.78 4.63 -8.22
C PRO A 144 -16.80 3.59 -7.75
N ILE A 145 -16.70 2.39 -8.32
CA ILE A 145 -17.62 1.28 -8.04
C ILE A 145 -17.50 0.86 -6.57
N LEU A 146 -16.27 0.73 -6.06
CA LEU A 146 -15.99 0.33 -4.69
C LEU A 146 -16.11 1.48 -3.67
N PRO A 147 -16.55 1.19 -2.43
CA PRO A 147 -16.43 2.14 -1.33
C PRO A 147 -14.95 2.38 -1.02
N SER A 148 -14.63 3.59 -0.55
CA SER A 148 -13.28 3.90 -0.09
C SER A 148 -12.97 3.20 1.22
N ILE A 149 -11.72 2.73 1.41
CA ILE A 149 -11.23 2.30 2.72
C ILE A 149 -11.42 3.40 3.76
N ALA A 150 -11.30 4.68 3.35
CA ALA A 150 -11.54 5.81 4.24
C ALA A 150 -12.96 5.81 4.82
N THR A 151 -13.97 5.53 3.98
CA THR A 151 -15.36 5.35 4.43
C THR A 151 -15.52 4.17 5.40
N LEU A 152 -14.71 3.11 5.26
CA LEU A 152 -14.78 1.89 6.07
C LEU A 152 -14.06 2.01 7.43
N VAL A 153 -13.13 2.96 7.57
CA VAL A 153 -12.40 3.19 8.84
C VAL A 153 -12.95 4.40 9.61
N ASN A 154 -13.70 5.30 8.95
CA ASN A 154 -14.19 6.55 9.55
C ASN A 154 -15.27 6.27 10.62
N PRO A 155 -15.01 6.58 11.90
CA PRO A 155 -15.97 6.36 12.98
C PRO A 155 -17.18 7.31 12.92
N LEU A 156 -17.08 8.43 12.19
CA LEU A 156 -18.16 9.40 12.00
C LEU A 156 -19.05 9.06 10.81
N ALA A 157 -18.65 8.10 9.96
CA ALA A 157 -19.48 7.67 8.84
C ALA A 157 -20.74 6.97 9.36
N SER A 158 -21.92 7.51 9.01
CA SER A 158 -23.18 6.92 9.48
C SER A 158 -23.35 5.49 8.95
N PHE A 159 -23.88 4.60 9.78
CA PHE A 159 -24.20 3.21 9.41
C PHE A 159 -25.00 3.12 8.11
N ILE A 160 -26.01 3.98 7.97
CA ILE A 160 -26.87 4.05 6.78
C ILE A 160 -26.03 4.40 5.54
N PHE A 161 -25.14 5.39 5.64
CA PHE A 161 -24.30 5.81 4.52
C PHE A 161 -23.36 4.68 4.06
N VAL A 162 -22.65 4.03 4.98
CA VAL A 162 -21.74 2.92 4.63
C VAL A 162 -22.52 1.76 4.03
N THR A 163 -23.67 1.41 4.61
CA THR A 163 -24.54 0.33 4.11
C THR A 163 -25.02 0.63 2.69
N LEU A 164 -25.46 1.87 2.41
CA LEU A 164 -25.88 2.28 1.06
C LEU A 164 -24.74 2.20 0.04
N ARG A 165 -23.50 2.52 0.42
CA ARG A 165 -22.32 2.38 -0.46
C ARG A 165 -22.00 0.92 -0.80
N ILE A 166 -22.12 0.03 0.18
CA ILE A 166 -21.95 -1.42 -0.03
C ILE A 166 -23.07 -1.95 -0.94
N ILE A 167 -24.33 -1.60 -0.66
CA ILE A 167 -25.48 -2.00 -1.49
C ILE A 167 -25.32 -1.49 -2.92
N ARG A 168 -24.89 -0.25 -3.11
CA ARG A 168 -24.60 0.31 -4.45
C ARG A 168 -23.61 -0.56 -5.21
N THR A 169 -22.50 -0.95 -4.58
CA THR A 169 -21.47 -1.81 -5.18
C THR A 169 -22.10 -3.14 -5.64
N ILE A 170 -22.88 -3.78 -4.77
CA ILE A 170 -23.57 -5.03 -5.08
C ILE A 170 -24.52 -4.87 -6.27
N LEU A 171 -25.33 -3.80 -6.29
CA LEU A 171 -26.24 -3.51 -7.39
C LEU A 171 -25.51 -3.27 -8.72
N LEU A 172 -24.38 -2.56 -8.72
CA LEU A 172 -23.55 -2.35 -9.91
C LEU A 172 -22.94 -3.66 -10.40
N VAL A 173 -22.46 -4.52 -9.50
CA VAL A 173 -21.96 -5.86 -9.86
C VAL A 173 -23.07 -6.68 -10.51
N ILE A 174 -24.26 -6.77 -9.89
CA ILE A 174 -25.41 -7.48 -10.46
C ILE A 174 -25.76 -6.92 -11.83
N LEU A 175 -25.86 -5.59 -11.95
CA LEU A 175 -26.20 -4.91 -13.19
C LEU A 175 -25.15 -5.16 -14.30
N SER A 176 -23.88 -5.34 -13.94
CA SER A 176 -22.81 -5.67 -14.90
C SER A 176 -23.00 -7.04 -15.56
N HIS A 177 -23.74 -7.97 -14.94
CA HIS A 177 -24.05 -9.29 -15.50
C HIS A 177 -25.32 -9.32 -16.36
N LEU A 178 -26.16 -8.29 -16.27
CA LEU A 178 -27.40 -8.18 -17.03
C LEU A 178 -27.15 -7.65 -18.46
N PRO A 179 -28.07 -7.92 -19.41
CA PRO A 179 -27.97 -7.40 -20.78
C PRO A 179 -27.76 -5.88 -20.82
N GLY A 180 -27.04 -5.41 -21.85
CA GLY A 180 -26.65 -4.01 -22.00
C GLY A 180 -25.32 -3.60 -21.35
N SER A 181 -24.73 -4.46 -20.51
CA SER A 181 -23.39 -4.23 -19.98
C SER A 181 -22.30 -4.50 -21.03
N ARG A 182 -21.31 -3.60 -21.13
CA ARG A 182 -20.13 -3.79 -22.00
C ARG A 182 -19.12 -4.76 -21.38
N GLN A 183 -18.92 -4.67 -20.06
CA GLN A 183 -17.99 -5.50 -19.31
C GLN A 183 -18.65 -6.06 -18.05
N LYS A 184 -18.55 -7.38 -17.85
CA LYS A 184 -18.98 -8.05 -16.61
C LYS A 184 -17.93 -7.89 -15.53
N ILE A 185 -18.35 -7.59 -14.31
CA ILE A 185 -17.48 -7.57 -13.13
C ILE A 185 -17.42 -9.00 -12.57
N LYS A 186 -16.35 -9.74 -12.90
CA LYS A 186 -16.14 -11.12 -12.40
C LYS A 186 -15.37 -11.11 -11.09
N LYS A 187 -14.38 -10.23 -10.96
CA LYS A 187 -13.56 -10.03 -9.75
C LYS A 187 -13.58 -8.57 -9.34
N ILE A 188 -13.64 -8.34 -8.03
CA ILE A 188 -13.78 -7.01 -7.42
C ILE A 188 -12.42 -6.59 -6.85
N SER A 189 -11.44 -6.42 -7.73
CA SER A 189 -10.07 -6.05 -7.36
C SER A 189 -9.50 -5.00 -8.30
N VAL A 190 -8.67 -4.12 -7.74
CA VAL A 190 -7.95 -3.05 -8.44
C VAL A 190 -6.52 -3.46 -8.82
N ALA A 191 -6.00 -4.57 -8.28
CA ALA A 191 -4.68 -5.13 -8.58
C ALA A 191 -3.50 -4.12 -8.47
N ASN A 192 -3.52 -3.23 -7.47
CA ASN A 192 -2.64 -2.05 -7.40
C ASN A 192 -1.46 -2.17 -6.40
N THR A 193 -1.31 -3.29 -5.71
CA THR A 193 -0.44 -3.37 -4.53
C THR A 193 0.98 -3.82 -4.86
N ASN A 194 1.14 -4.95 -5.56
CA ASN A 194 2.44 -5.59 -5.78
C ASN A 194 2.53 -6.26 -7.16
N VAL A 195 3.72 -6.68 -7.56
CA VAL A 195 3.99 -7.48 -8.75
C VAL A 195 5.03 -8.57 -8.44
N VAL A 196 4.76 -9.83 -8.80
CA VAL A 196 5.63 -10.98 -8.52
C VAL A 196 5.79 -11.90 -9.73
N TYR A 197 6.86 -12.71 -9.74
CA TYR A 197 7.07 -13.76 -10.74
C TYR A 197 6.84 -15.15 -10.14
N HIS A 198 6.09 -16.00 -10.82
CA HIS A 198 6.01 -17.43 -10.49
C HIS A 198 5.64 -18.27 -11.71
N ASP A 199 6.38 -19.36 -11.94
CA ASP A 199 6.05 -20.38 -12.94
C ASP A 199 5.79 -19.79 -14.34
N GLY A 200 6.68 -18.93 -14.83
CA GLY A 200 6.58 -18.31 -16.15
C GLY A 200 5.56 -17.18 -16.25
N ARG A 201 5.12 -16.59 -15.13
CA ARG A 201 4.11 -15.54 -15.08
C ARG A 201 4.55 -14.39 -14.21
N ALA A 202 4.58 -13.19 -14.76
CA ALA A 202 4.52 -11.96 -13.97
C ALA A 202 3.05 -11.68 -13.60
N MET A 203 2.80 -11.33 -12.34
CA MET A 203 1.44 -11.15 -11.82
C MET A 203 1.34 -9.92 -10.92
N ALA A 204 0.36 -9.06 -11.20
CA ALA A 204 -0.02 -7.95 -10.34
C ALA A 204 -1.05 -8.39 -9.28
N LEU A 205 -0.94 -7.85 -8.06
CA LEU A 205 -1.70 -8.34 -6.90
C LEU A 205 -2.41 -7.22 -6.15
N CYS A 206 -3.47 -7.58 -5.42
CA CYS A 206 -4.16 -6.76 -4.44
C CYS A 206 -4.96 -7.68 -3.51
N GLU A 207 -5.10 -7.32 -2.23
CA GLU A 207 -5.75 -8.13 -1.18
C GLU A 207 -7.22 -8.45 -1.45
N SER A 208 -7.84 -7.74 -2.41
CA SER A 208 -9.26 -7.85 -2.76
C SER A 208 -9.54 -8.79 -3.93
N GLY A 209 -8.55 -9.54 -4.44
CA GLY A 209 -8.79 -10.52 -5.51
C GLY A 209 -7.63 -11.45 -5.82
N PRO A 210 -7.82 -12.33 -6.81
CA PRO A 210 -6.76 -13.22 -7.27
C PRO A 210 -5.67 -12.45 -8.02
N PRO A 211 -4.47 -13.04 -8.19
CA PRO A 211 -3.41 -12.43 -9.00
C PRO A 211 -3.86 -12.19 -10.45
N MET A 212 -3.39 -11.10 -11.06
CA MET A 212 -3.64 -10.74 -12.45
C MET A 212 -2.35 -10.92 -13.26
N ARG A 213 -2.34 -11.85 -14.22
CA ARG A 213 -1.19 -12.04 -15.09
C ARG A 213 -0.99 -10.83 -16.01
N ILE A 214 0.27 -10.41 -16.13
CA ILE A 214 0.75 -9.42 -17.09
C ILE A 214 1.82 -10.03 -17.99
N GLN A 215 2.12 -9.37 -19.10
CA GLN A 215 3.19 -9.72 -20.01
C GLN A 215 4.36 -8.74 -19.84
N LEU A 216 5.58 -9.25 -19.69
CA LEU A 216 6.80 -8.44 -19.75
C LEU A 216 7.42 -8.51 -21.16
N PRO A 217 8.11 -7.47 -21.65
CA PRO A 217 8.30 -6.17 -20.98
C PRO A 217 7.23 -5.11 -21.28
N GLY A 218 6.18 -5.42 -22.05
CA GLY A 218 5.18 -4.42 -22.48
C GLY A 218 4.14 -4.04 -21.43
N LEU A 219 4.06 -4.77 -20.31
CA LEU A 219 3.11 -4.64 -19.21
C LEU A 219 1.64 -4.84 -19.60
N GLU A 220 1.37 -5.52 -20.71
CA GLU A 220 0.00 -5.79 -21.15
C GLU A 220 -0.71 -6.74 -20.19
N THR A 221 -2.00 -6.49 -19.94
CA THR A 221 -2.80 -7.34 -19.05
C THR A 221 -3.27 -8.60 -19.78
N VAL A 222 -2.90 -9.77 -19.27
CA VAL A 222 -3.32 -11.07 -19.82
C VAL A 222 -4.66 -11.49 -19.20
N GLY A 223 -4.73 -11.64 -17.87
CA GLY A 223 -5.98 -11.97 -17.20
C GLY A 223 -5.84 -12.62 -15.82
N TRP A 224 -6.97 -12.89 -15.16
CA TRP A 224 -7.00 -13.40 -13.78
C TRP A 224 -6.40 -14.81 -13.69
N PHE A 225 -5.56 -15.04 -12.69
CA PHE A 225 -4.96 -16.33 -12.39
C PHE A 225 -5.78 -17.08 -11.33
N ASN A 226 -6.23 -18.28 -11.65
CA ASN A 226 -7.09 -19.08 -10.75
C ASN A 226 -6.28 -20.04 -9.85
N GLY A 227 -4.96 -19.87 -9.76
CA GLY A 227 -4.08 -20.80 -9.05
C GLY A 227 -3.58 -21.99 -9.87
N ALA A 228 -4.01 -22.12 -11.13
CA ALA A 228 -3.52 -23.13 -12.07
C ALA A 228 -3.18 -22.55 -13.44
N VAL A 229 -4.10 -21.77 -14.01
CA VAL A 229 -3.97 -21.11 -15.31
C VAL A 229 -4.44 -19.66 -15.21
N ALA A 230 -3.91 -18.80 -16.06
CA ALA A 230 -4.41 -17.43 -16.22
C ALA A 230 -5.40 -17.35 -17.39
N GLU A 231 -6.42 -16.50 -17.26
CA GLU A 231 -7.26 -16.14 -18.40
C GLU A 231 -6.38 -15.56 -19.52
N GLY A 232 -6.42 -16.14 -20.72
CA GLY A 232 -5.57 -15.71 -21.86
C GLY A 232 -4.37 -16.62 -22.14
N GLU A 233 -4.13 -17.63 -21.30
CA GLU A 233 -3.20 -18.73 -21.59
C GLU A 233 -3.81 -19.78 -22.53
N PRO A 234 -2.97 -20.50 -23.30
CA PRO A 234 -3.43 -21.65 -24.06
C PRO A 234 -4.18 -22.67 -23.22
N ALA A 235 -5.26 -23.21 -23.77
CA ALA A 235 -5.99 -24.30 -23.15
C ALA A 235 -5.08 -25.52 -23.03
N LYS A 236 -5.01 -26.13 -21.84
CA LYS A 236 -4.36 -27.44 -21.68
C LYS A 236 -5.29 -28.51 -22.27
N GLU A 237 -4.76 -29.37 -23.13
CA GLU A 237 -5.49 -30.51 -23.74
C GLU A 237 -5.86 -31.61 -22.73
N SER A 238 -5.44 -31.51 -21.46
CA SER A 238 -5.69 -32.55 -20.46
C SER A 238 -7.14 -32.56 -19.96
N GLU A 239 -7.78 -33.73 -20.02
CA GLU A 239 -9.15 -33.98 -19.51
C GLU A 239 -9.28 -33.94 -17.96
N GLU A 240 -8.17 -33.87 -17.22
CA GLU A 240 -8.21 -33.79 -15.76
C GLU A 240 -8.66 -32.41 -15.26
N LYS A 241 -9.69 -32.39 -14.40
CA LYS A 241 -10.10 -31.19 -13.67
C LYS A 241 -8.95 -30.74 -12.75
N VAL A 242 -8.26 -29.68 -13.14
CA VAL A 242 -7.19 -29.08 -12.34
C VAL A 242 -7.81 -28.29 -11.19
N ALA A 243 -7.41 -28.61 -9.96
CA ALA A 243 -7.89 -27.89 -8.78
C ALA A 243 -7.51 -26.39 -8.82
N VAL A 244 -8.50 -25.51 -8.62
CA VAL A 244 -8.34 -24.05 -8.63
C VAL A 244 -8.68 -23.41 -7.29
N LEU A 245 -8.27 -22.16 -7.10
CA LEU A 245 -8.59 -21.36 -5.93
C LEU A 245 -10.10 -21.21 -5.77
N GLY A 246 -10.59 -21.38 -4.54
CA GLY A 246 -12.01 -21.19 -4.20
C GLY A 246 -12.96 -22.32 -4.62
N GLU A 247 -12.54 -23.27 -5.46
CA GLU A 247 -13.40 -24.25 -6.16
C GLU A 247 -14.38 -25.01 -5.26
N ASN A 248 -13.96 -25.44 -4.06
CA ASN A 248 -14.75 -26.27 -3.15
C ASN A 248 -15.58 -25.49 -2.13
N SER A 249 -16.05 -24.29 -2.49
CA SER A 249 -16.59 -23.34 -1.49
C SER A 249 -18.00 -22.83 -1.74
N GLY A 250 -18.70 -23.33 -2.77
CA GLY A 250 -20.09 -22.97 -3.04
C GLY A 250 -20.30 -21.45 -3.20
N LEU A 251 -21.34 -20.90 -2.56
CA LEU A 251 -21.74 -19.48 -2.68
C LEU A 251 -20.68 -18.47 -2.21
N ILE A 252 -19.66 -18.90 -1.45
CA ILE A 252 -18.56 -18.05 -0.95
C ILE A 252 -17.26 -18.22 -1.75
N SER A 253 -17.29 -18.94 -2.88
CA SER A 253 -16.12 -19.19 -3.73
C SER A 253 -15.36 -17.92 -4.10
N PHE A 254 -16.07 -16.85 -4.48
CA PHE A 254 -15.44 -15.60 -4.89
C PHE A 254 -14.59 -14.93 -3.80
N MET A 255 -14.96 -15.05 -2.52
CA MET A 255 -14.20 -14.49 -1.40
C MET A 255 -12.94 -15.30 -1.09
N ARG A 256 -12.96 -16.59 -1.40
CA ARG A 256 -11.83 -17.50 -1.15
C ARG A 256 -10.79 -17.49 -2.26
N GLU A 257 -10.98 -16.63 -3.25
CA GLU A 257 -9.97 -16.28 -4.25
C GLU A 257 -9.18 -15.01 -3.86
N TRP A 258 -9.55 -14.35 -2.75
CA TRP A 258 -8.86 -13.15 -2.29
C TRP A 258 -7.55 -13.54 -1.59
N THR A 259 -6.45 -13.32 -2.29
CA THR A 259 -5.10 -13.64 -1.83
C THR A 259 -4.45 -12.42 -1.21
N THR A 260 -3.45 -12.63 -0.34
CA THR A 260 -2.49 -11.57 0.00
C THR A 260 -1.85 -10.96 -1.25
N ALA A 261 -1.48 -9.68 -1.19
CA ALA A 261 -0.62 -9.06 -2.20
C ALA A 261 0.87 -9.36 -2.01
N HIS A 262 1.25 -10.07 -0.94
CA HIS A 262 2.63 -10.44 -0.63
C HIS A 262 2.85 -11.96 -0.65
N PRO A 263 2.47 -12.68 -1.72
CA PRO A 263 2.84 -14.08 -1.81
C PRO A 263 4.37 -14.19 -1.77
N LYS A 264 4.88 -15.24 -1.15
CA LYS A 264 6.31 -15.49 -1.03
C LYS A 264 6.66 -16.64 -1.97
N VAL A 265 7.70 -16.48 -2.78
CA VAL A 265 8.18 -17.51 -3.71
C VAL A 265 9.48 -18.07 -3.16
N ASP A 266 9.48 -19.35 -2.83
CA ASP A 266 10.65 -20.02 -2.26
C ASP A 266 11.77 -20.07 -3.31
N PRO A 267 12.94 -19.45 -3.06
CA PRO A 267 14.01 -19.41 -4.06
C PRO A 267 14.60 -20.79 -4.35
N GLN A 268 14.45 -21.77 -3.45
CA GLN A 268 14.95 -23.13 -3.62
C GLN A 268 13.91 -24.05 -4.28
N THR A 269 12.70 -24.10 -3.73
CA THR A 269 11.66 -25.02 -4.24
C THR A 269 10.80 -24.44 -5.36
N LYS A 270 10.91 -23.12 -5.60
CA LYS A 270 10.12 -22.34 -6.56
C LYS A 270 8.61 -22.40 -6.31
N GLU A 271 8.21 -22.81 -5.10
CA GLU A 271 6.82 -22.80 -4.65
C GLU A 271 6.37 -21.38 -4.31
N MET A 272 5.17 -21.01 -4.74
CA MET A 272 4.51 -19.80 -4.28
C MET A 272 3.55 -20.10 -3.13
N LEU A 273 3.77 -19.45 -1.99
CA LEU A 273 2.99 -19.56 -0.78
C LEU A 273 2.15 -18.30 -0.60
N MET A 274 0.89 -18.45 -0.20
CA MET A 274 -0.05 -17.34 -0.02
C MET A 274 -1.12 -17.66 1.00
N PHE A 275 -1.58 -16.66 1.73
CA PHE A 275 -2.81 -16.76 2.53
C PHE A 275 -3.99 -16.10 1.83
N HIS A 276 -5.19 -16.46 2.29
CA HIS A 276 -6.47 -15.91 1.87
C HIS A 276 -7.24 -15.42 3.08
N SER A 277 -7.83 -14.24 3.00
CA SER A 277 -8.68 -13.67 4.05
C SER A 277 -10.15 -13.78 3.65
N SER A 278 -11.00 -14.20 4.58
CA SER A 278 -12.43 -14.43 4.36
C SER A 278 -13.27 -13.80 5.46
N PHE A 279 -14.51 -13.41 5.12
CA PHE A 279 -15.51 -12.93 6.08
C PHE A 279 -16.26 -14.05 6.80
N ALA A 280 -16.00 -15.32 6.43
CA ALA A 280 -16.62 -16.50 7.03
C ALA A 280 -15.57 -17.57 7.39
N PRO A 281 -15.81 -18.38 8.44
CA PRO A 281 -14.91 -19.47 8.82
C PRO A 281 -14.64 -20.50 7.69
N PRO A 282 -13.42 -21.05 7.59
CA PRO A 282 -12.18 -20.54 8.20
C PRO A 282 -11.87 -19.12 7.69
N TYR A 283 -11.65 -18.18 8.61
CA TYR A 283 -11.43 -16.76 8.27
C TYR A 283 -10.09 -16.54 7.56
N VAL A 284 -9.14 -17.44 7.74
CA VAL A 284 -7.86 -17.45 7.04
C VAL A 284 -7.62 -18.83 6.46
N GLN A 285 -7.21 -18.84 5.21
CA GLN A 285 -6.82 -20.04 4.51
C GLN A 285 -5.41 -19.88 3.94
N TYR A 286 -4.79 -20.99 3.57
CA TYR A 286 -3.41 -21.04 3.16
C TYR A 286 -3.25 -21.94 1.93
N SER A 287 -2.47 -21.50 0.96
CA SER A 287 -2.20 -22.23 -0.28
C SER A 287 -0.70 -22.27 -0.58
N ILE A 288 -0.28 -23.38 -1.17
CA ILE A 288 1.03 -23.58 -1.79
C ILE A 288 0.80 -24.03 -3.23
N ILE A 289 1.33 -23.25 -4.16
CA ILE A 289 1.27 -23.50 -5.60
C ILE A 289 2.70 -23.86 -6.04
N PRO A 290 2.94 -25.09 -6.51
CA PRO A 290 4.26 -25.47 -7.00
C PRO A 290 4.54 -24.86 -8.38
N GLN A 291 5.81 -24.77 -8.75
CA GLN A 291 6.19 -24.60 -10.14
C GLN A 291 5.77 -25.84 -10.95
N THR A 292 5.25 -25.64 -12.16
CA THR A 292 4.92 -26.77 -13.02
C THR A 292 6.22 -27.37 -13.55
N ALA A 293 6.40 -28.69 -13.43
CA ALA A 293 7.57 -29.37 -14.00
C ALA A 293 7.67 -29.06 -15.51
N ARG A 294 8.85 -28.62 -15.96
CA ARG A 294 9.15 -28.51 -17.38
C ARG A 294 9.32 -29.92 -17.94
N ALA A 295 8.70 -30.20 -19.09
CA ALA A 295 8.72 -31.54 -19.70
C ALA A 295 10.14 -32.03 -20.09
N GLU A 296 11.15 -31.16 -20.02
CA GLU A 296 12.51 -31.37 -20.53
C GLU A 296 13.58 -31.49 -19.43
N GLU A 297 13.23 -31.36 -18.14
CA GLU A 297 14.21 -31.55 -17.05
C GLU A 297 14.34 -33.03 -16.65
N GLU A 298 15.19 -33.77 -17.37
CA GLU A 298 15.66 -35.09 -16.94
C GLU A 298 16.39 -34.96 -15.59
N GLY A 299 15.80 -35.52 -14.53
CA GLY A 299 16.36 -35.52 -13.17
C GLY A 299 15.76 -34.51 -12.19
N ALA A 300 14.72 -33.75 -12.58
CA ALA A 300 14.01 -32.88 -11.66
C ALA A 300 13.39 -33.65 -10.48
N ALA A 301 13.48 -33.07 -9.27
CA ALA A 301 12.82 -33.60 -8.09
C ALA A 301 11.31 -33.75 -8.35
N PRO A 302 10.64 -34.78 -7.80
CA PRO A 302 9.21 -34.98 -8.03
C PRO A 302 8.43 -33.71 -7.64
N PRO A 303 7.45 -33.28 -8.46
CA PRO A 303 6.73 -32.03 -8.24
C PRO A 303 6.07 -32.04 -6.87
N THR A 304 6.27 -30.99 -6.10
CA THR A 304 5.77 -30.93 -4.74
C THR A 304 4.24 -30.80 -4.73
N ARG A 305 3.60 -31.35 -3.70
CA ARG A 305 2.14 -31.45 -3.64
C ARG A 305 1.51 -30.06 -3.56
N LYS A 306 0.62 -29.73 -4.52
CA LYS A 306 -0.24 -28.54 -4.47
C LYS A 306 -1.18 -28.61 -3.26
N MET A 307 -1.31 -27.50 -2.54
CA MET A 307 -2.24 -27.35 -1.42
C MET A 307 -3.04 -26.07 -1.62
N LEU A 308 -4.36 -26.13 -1.64
CA LEU A 308 -5.21 -24.96 -1.87
C LEU A 308 -6.20 -24.75 -0.72
N ASN A 309 -6.35 -23.49 -0.31
CA ASN A 309 -7.38 -23.03 0.62
C ASN A 309 -7.46 -23.83 1.94
N ALA A 310 -6.32 -24.33 2.44
CA ALA A 310 -6.23 -25.05 3.71
C ALA A 310 -6.51 -24.11 4.89
N GLY A 311 -7.50 -24.39 5.72
CA GLY A 311 -7.88 -23.51 6.82
C GLY A 311 -6.82 -23.41 7.92
N VAL A 312 -6.51 -22.19 8.36
CA VAL A 312 -5.63 -21.91 9.51
C VAL A 312 -6.50 -21.83 10.77
N PRO A 313 -6.34 -22.72 11.77
CA PRO A 313 -7.18 -22.76 12.96
C PRO A 313 -6.83 -21.65 13.95
N GLY A 314 -7.79 -21.26 14.80
CA GLY A 314 -7.56 -20.36 15.94
C GLY A 314 -7.86 -18.88 15.69
N ILE A 315 -8.10 -18.48 14.45
CA ILE A 315 -8.60 -17.13 14.09
C ILE A 315 -10.12 -17.13 14.18
N LYS A 316 -10.67 -16.21 14.98
CA LYS A 316 -12.09 -16.22 15.39
C LYS A 316 -12.95 -15.17 14.68
N SER A 317 -12.37 -14.29 13.89
CA SER A 317 -13.07 -13.22 13.17
C SER A 317 -12.29 -12.83 11.92
N ALA A 318 -12.95 -12.14 10.99
CA ALA A 318 -12.30 -11.53 9.84
C ALA A 318 -11.30 -10.45 10.28
N LYS A 319 -10.10 -10.49 9.69
CA LYS A 319 -8.99 -9.60 10.01
C LYS A 319 -8.48 -8.92 8.75
N MET A 320 -8.06 -7.66 8.89
CA MET A 320 -7.25 -7.01 7.87
C MET A 320 -5.82 -7.50 8.06
N MET A 321 -5.35 -8.34 7.14
CA MET A 321 -4.00 -8.88 7.11
C MET A 321 -3.37 -8.52 5.77
N HIS A 322 -2.15 -7.99 5.81
CA HIS A 322 -1.43 -7.50 4.64
C HIS A 322 -0.41 -8.54 4.18
N ASP A 323 0.59 -8.80 5.02
CA ASP A 323 1.71 -9.69 4.77
C ASP A 323 1.75 -10.85 5.78
N PHE A 324 2.72 -11.74 5.64
CA PHE A 324 2.99 -12.90 6.51
C PHE A 324 4.46 -13.32 6.43
N GLY A 325 4.92 -14.13 7.37
CA GLY A 325 6.29 -14.67 7.38
C GLY A 325 6.35 -16.07 6.79
N VAL A 326 7.38 -16.38 6.00
CA VAL A 326 7.63 -17.73 5.49
C VAL A 326 9.11 -18.04 5.56
N SER A 327 9.42 -19.22 6.08
CA SER A 327 10.74 -19.83 6.13
C SER A 327 10.75 -21.12 5.32
N SER A 328 11.91 -21.78 5.24
CA SER A 328 12.07 -23.04 4.52
C SER A 328 11.11 -24.14 4.99
N GLU A 329 10.74 -24.19 6.27
CA GLU A 329 9.87 -25.22 6.85
C GLU A 329 8.59 -24.68 7.49
N HIS A 330 8.57 -23.44 7.95
CA HIS A 330 7.45 -22.86 8.72
C HIS A 330 6.85 -21.61 8.08
N THR A 331 5.59 -21.35 8.43
CA THR A 331 4.84 -20.15 8.08
C THR A 331 4.40 -19.45 9.36
N VAL A 332 4.44 -18.11 9.35
CA VAL A 332 3.98 -17.23 10.44
C VAL A 332 2.80 -16.39 9.93
N ILE A 333 1.58 -16.70 10.36
CA ILE A 333 0.38 -15.89 10.10
C ILE A 333 0.15 -14.90 11.23
N MET A 334 -0.18 -13.65 10.89
CA MET A 334 -0.33 -12.56 11.86
C MET A 334 -1.81 -12.27 12.15
N ASP A 335 -2.27 -12.64 13.34
CA ASP A 335 -3.60 -12.26 13.85
C ASP A 335 -3.49 -10.99 14.70
N LEU A 336 -3.47 -9.85 14.00
CA LEU A 336 -3.33 -8.52 14.59
C LEU A 336 -4.69 -7.99 15.07
N PRO A 337 -4.74 -7.06 16.05
CA PRO A 337 -5.99 -6.52 16.58
C PRO A 337 -6.63 -5.46 15.67
N LEU A 338 -6.56 -5.68 14.35
CA LEU A 338 -7.17 -4.88 13.30
C LEU A 338 -8.28 -5.70 12.62
N SER A 339 -9.51 -5.43 13.04
CA SER A 339 -10.68 -6.13 12.50
C SER A 339 -11.08 -5.59 11.13
N LEU A 340 -11.63 -6.47 10.29
CA LEU A 340 -12.33 -6.14 9.05
C LEU A 340 -13.67 -6.88 9.08
N ASP A 341 -14.62 -6.35 9.87
CA ASP A 341 -15.90 -7.01 10.14
C ASP A 341 -17.05 -6.03 9.87
N PRO A 342 -17.82 -6.21 8.79
CA PRO A 342 -19.01 -5.38 8.52
C PRO A 342 -20.01 -5.37 9.68
N LEU A 343 -20.07 -6.44 10.50
CA LEU A 343 -20.96 -6.52 11.66
C LEU A 343 -20.50 -5.65 12.84
N ASN A 344 -19.28 -5.10 12.82
CA ASN A 344 -18.84 -4.10 13.80
C ASN A 344 -19.76 -2.89 13.86
N GLN A 345 -20.43 -2.57 12.76
CA GLN A 345 -21.37 -1.45 12.71
C GLN A 345 -22.59 -1.65 13.62
N LEU A 346 -23.01 -2.89 13.85
CA LEU A 346 -24.06 -3.21 14.81
C LEU A 346 -23.62 -2.92 16.26
N LYS A 347 -22.32 -2.81 16.50
CA LYS A 347 -21.71 -2.46 17.79
C LYS A 347 -21.32 -0.97 17.87
N GLY A 348 -21.71 -0.16 16.88
CA GLY A 348 -21.33 1.25 16.80
C GLY A 348 -19.87 1.51 16.42
N LEU A 349 -19.18 0.51 15.84
CA LEU A 349 -17.79 0.61 15.39
C LEU A 349 -17.70 0.63 13.86
N PRO A 350 -16.68 1.27 13.27
CA PRO A 350 -16.43 1.17 11.83
C PRO A 350 -16.12 -0.28 11.42
N PRO A 351 -16.40 -0.67 10.15
CA PRO A 351 -16.06 -1.99 9.63
C PRO A 351 -14.59 -2.36 9.84
N VAL A 352 -13.68 -1.39 9.66
CA VAL A 352 -12.27 -1.51 10.01
C VAL A 352 -12.01 -0.79 11.32
N ALA A 353 -11.61 -1.55 12.33
CA ALA A 353 -11.38 -1.02 13.67
C ALA A 353 -10.15 -1.67 14.31
N TYR A 354 -9.30 -0.83 14.91
CA TYR A 354 -8.17 -1.24 15.72
C TYR A 354 -8.56 -1.32 17.20
N ASN A 355 -8.17 -2.39 17.88
CA ASN A 355 -8.45 -2.59 19.30
C ASN A 355 -7.13 -2.71 20.10
N PRO A 356 -6.65 -1.63 20.74
CA PRO A 356 -5.38 -1.66 21.49
C PRO A 356 -5.42 -2.56 22.73
N ASP A 357 -6.61 -2.93 23.23
CA ASP A 357 -6.76 -3.79 24.42
C ASP A 357 -6.61 -5.28 24.10
N ARG A 358 -6.48 -5.66 22.82
CA ARG A 358 -6.29 -7.05 22.40
C ARG A 358 -4.84 -7.34 22.01
N PRO A 359 -4.31 -8.53 22.36
CA PRO A 359 -2.97 -8.90 21.97
C PRO A 359 -2.88 -9.08 20.45
N SER A 360 -1.69 -8.81 19.90
CA SER A 360 -1.32 -9.32 18.59
C SER A 360 -0.84 -10.76 18.74
N ARG A 361 -1.25 -11.64 17.84
CA ARG A 361 -0.91 -13.07 17.89
C ARG A 361 -0.23 -13.52 16.60
N PHE A 362 0.74 -14.41 16.71
CA PHE A 362 1.47 -15.02 15.60
C PHE A 362 1.19 -16.52 15.59
N GLY A 363 0.59 -17.02 14.52
CA GLY A 363 0.34 -18.43 14.31
C GLY A 363 1.49 -19.04 13.52
N VAL A 364 2.33 -19.83 14.17
CA VAL A 364 3.48 -20.51 13.56
C VAL A 364 3.13 -21.98 13.32
N PHE A 365 3.28 -22.45 12.08
CA PHE A 365 3.01 -23.85 11.71
C PHE A 365 3.98 -24.36 10.64
N PRO A 366 4.24 -25.67 10.58
CA PRO A 366 4.93 -26.28 9.45
C PRO A 366 4.18 -25.95 8.16
N ARG A 367 4.87 -25.43 7.13
CA ARG A 367 4.24 -24.90 5.91
C ARG A 367 3.31 -25.88 5.21
N ARG A 368 3.51 -27.19 5.39
CA ARG A 368 2.67 -28.26 4.80
C ARG A 368 1.52 -28.74 5.69
N ASP A 369 1.42 -28.26 6.93
CA ASP A 369 0.35 -28.64 7.85
C ASP A 369 -0.13 -27.47 8.74
N PRO A 370 -1.00 -26.59 8.20
CA PRO A 370 -1.59 -25.49 8.95
C PRO A 370 -2.38 -25.92 10.20
N LYS A 371 -2.78 -27.20 10.31
CA LYS A 371 -3.53 -27.68 11.48
C LYS A 371 -2.67 -27.71 12.76
N GLN A 372 -1.34 -27.75 12.61
CA GLN A 372 -0.39 -27.73 13.73
C GLN A 372 0.01 -26.31 14.16
N THR A 373 -0.87 -25.32 13.96
CA THR A 373 -0.61 -23.93 14.35
C THR A 373 -0.42 -23.79 15.87
N LYS A 374 0.74 -23.25 16.25
CA LYS A 374 1.05 -22.77 17.60
C LYS A 374 0.91 -21.25 17.63
N TRP A 375 0.20 -20.74 18.62
CA TRP A 375 -0.07 -19.30 18.76
C TRP A 375 0.84 -18.66 19.80
N PHE A 376 1.50 -17.58 19.40
CA PHE A 376 2.38 -16.77 20.23
C PHE A 376 1.78 -15.38 20.39
N GLU A 377 1.83 -14.77 21.58
CA GLU A 377 1.16 -13.50 21.85
C GLU A 377 2.15 -12.40 22.28
N THR A 378 1.85 -11.16 21.89
CA THR A 378 2.54 -9.93 22.32
C THR A 378 1.52 -8.82 22.57
N ASN A 379 1.95 -7.73 23.21
CA ASN A 379 1.22 -6.46 23.26
C ASN A 379 0.74 -6.05 21.85
N ALA A 380 -0.40 -5.37 21.83
CA ALA A 380 -1.02 -4.84 20.62
C ALA A 380 0.00 -4.08 19.76
N CYS A 381 0.00 -4.40 18.47
CA CYS A 381 0.81 -3.75 17.45
C CYS A 381 0.20 -4.01 16.07
N CYS A 382 0.58 -3.20 15.10
CA CYS A 382 0.31 -3.44 13.69
C CYS A 382 1.62 -3.79 12.98
N ILE A 383 1.54 -4.67 11.98
CA ILE A 383 2.65 -5.03 11.09
C ILE A 383 2.04 -5.06 9.70
N PHE A 384 2.56 -4.20 8.82
CA PHE A 384 2.21 -4.27 7.40
C PHE A 384 3.18 -5.18 6.68
N HIS A 385 4.48 -4.91 6.76
CA HIS A 385 5.48 -5.65 5.98
C HIS A 385 6.38 -6.55 6.84
N THR A 386 6.61 -7.77 6.35
CA THR A 386 7.66 -8.66 6.85
C THR A 386 8.91 -8.50 5.97
N ALA A 387 10.07 -8.41 6.59
CA ALA A 387 11.34 -8.31 5.89
C ALA A 387 11.84 -9.69 5.44
N ASN A 388 11.92 -10.63 6.38
CA ASN A 388 12.32 -12.01 6.12
C ASN A 388 11.93 -12.92 7.29
N THR A 389 11.89 -14.24 7.08
CA THR A 389 11.63 -15.25 8.12
C THR A 389 12.49 -16.49 7.84
N TRP A 390 13.09 -17.08 8.88
CA TRP A 390 13.96 -18.25 8.73
C TRP A 390 13.84 -19.22 9.91
N ASP A 391 14.13 -20.48 9.66
CA ASP A 391 14.19 -21.54 10.67
C ASP A 391 15.56 -21.52 11.39
N GLU A 392 15.56 -21.64 12.71
CA GLU A 392 16.79 -21.89 13.49
C GLU A 392 16.85 -23.37 13.89
N ARG A 393 17.98 -24.01 13.60
CA ARG A 393 18.17 -25.45 13.80
C ARG A 393 19.08 -25.76 14.98
N ALA A 394 18.76 -26.84 15.68
CA ALA A 394 19.67 -27.48 16.63
C ALA A 394 20.75 -28.31 15.90
N LEU A 395 21.72 -28.79 16.66
CA LEU A 395 22.81 -29.66 16.17
C LEU A 395 22.31 -30.98 15.59
N ASP A 396 21.12 -31.44 15.99
CA ASP A 396 20.47 -32.65 15.46
C ASP A 396 19.66 -32.41 14.17
N GLY A 397 19.67 -31.17 13.66
CA GLY A 397 18.95 -30.76 12.45
C GLY A 397 17.48 -30.38 12.66
N SER A 398 16.94 -30.59 13.87
CA SER A 398 15.57 -30.20 14.20
C SER A 398 15.41 -28.68 14.32
N THR A 399 14.29 -28.15 13.86
CA THR A 399 13.96 -26.73 13.98
C THR A 399 13.54 -26.42 15.41
N THR A 400 14.30 -25.59 16.12
CA THR A 400 14.05 -25.21 17.53
C THR A 400 13.15 -23.99 17.63
N SER A 401 13.39 -23.00 16.77
CA SER A 401 12.66 -21.74 16.75
C SER A 401 12.52 -21.19 15.33
N VAL A 402 11.56 -20.31 15.14
CA VAL A 402 11.38 -19.57 13.89
C VAL A 402 11.67 -18.10 14.16
N SER A 403 12.57 -17.52 13.37
CA SER A 403 12.93 -16.11 13.48
C SER A 403 12.26 -15.29 12.39
N MET A 404 11.85 -14.08 12.72
CA MET A 404 11.18 -13.16 11.79
C MET A 404 11.66 -11.72 11.99
N LEU A 405 11.91 -11.03 10.90
CA LEU A 405 12.11 -9.58 10.85
C LEU A 405 10.86 -8.92 10.27
N ALA A 406 10.32 -7.91 10.94
CA ALA A 406 9.11 -7.23 10.49
C ALA A 406 9.06 -5.76 10.93
N CYS A 407 8.41 -4.91 10.14
CA CYS A 407 8.22 -3.51 10.48
C CYS A 407 7.04 -3.39 11.46
N ARG A 408 7.34 -3.15 12.73
CA ARG A 408 6.33 -3.08 13.80
C ARG A 408 5.92 -1.63 14.03
N LEU A 409 4.61 -1.41 13.97
CA LEU A 409 3.93 -0.18 14.36
C LEU A 409 3.30 -0.32 15.75
N THR A 410 3.42 0.73 16.55
CA THR A 410 2.78 0.79 17.88
C THR A 410 1.26 1.03 17.81
N SER A 411 0.74 1.51 16.68
CA SER A 411 -0.68 1.80 16.45
C SER A 411 -1.10 1.47 15.00
N ALA A 412 -2.39 1.61 14.70
CA ALA A 412 -2.94 1.48 13.35
C ALA A 412 -2.90 2.80 12.53
N THR A 413 -2.11 3.78 12.94
CA THR A 413 -2.20 5.15 12.39
C THR A 413 -1.92 5.24 10.90
N LEU A 414 -1.09 4.36 10.34
CA LEU A 414 -0.84 4.30 8.90
C LEU A 414 -2.13 4.22 8.07
N ILE A 415 -3.13 3.45 8.55
CA ILE A 415 -4.42 3.28 7.87
C ILE A 415 -5.23 4.57 7.89
N TYR A 416 -5.22 5.28 9.02
CA TYR A 416 -5.95 6.53 9.14
C TYR A 416 -5.26 7.66 8.36
N ALA A 417 -3.93 7.73 8.45
CA ALA A 417 -3.12 8.70 7.73
C ALA A 417 -3.26 8.57 6.20
N ALA A 418 -3.28 7.35 5.67
CA ALA A 418 -3.46 7.09 4.24
C ALA A 418 -4.84 7.51 3.69
N GLY A 419 -5.83 7.70 4.57
CA GLY A 419 -7.13 8.32 4.25
C GLY A 419 -7.27 9.76 4.75
N ASN A 420 -6.17 10.41 5.12
CA ASN A 420 -6.13 11.76 5.68
C ASN A 420 -7.08 11.97 6.88
N MET A 421 -7.17 10.96 7.76
CA MET A 421 -7.97 10.99 8.97
C MET A 421 -7.10 10.92 10.21
N ALA A 422 -7.55 11.58 11.28
CA ALA A 422 -6.93 11.43 12.58
C ALA A 422 -7.16 10.00 13.12
N PRO A 423 -6.13 9.33 13.67
CA PRO A 423 -6.33 8.06 14.34
C PRO A 423 -7.22 8.25 15.58
N PRO A 424 -8.01 7.22 15.96
CA PRO A 424 -8.84 7.29 17.15
C PRO A 424 -7.97 7.39 18.42
N VAL A 425 -8.23 8.40 19.24
CA VAL A 425 -7.50 8.63 20.51
C VAL A 425 -7.84 7.52 21.51
N PRO A 426 -6.84 6.85 22.13
CA PRO A 426 -7.08 5.85 23.17
C PRO A 426 -7.89 6.43 24.34
N PRO A 427 -8.82 5.66 24.95
CA PRO A 427 -9.66 6.15 26.06
C PRO A 427 -8.86 6.71 27.24
N GLN A 428 -7.68 6.15 27.52
CA GLN A 428 -6.79 6.59 28.59
C GLN A 428 -6.16 7.96 28.32
N ALA A 429 -5.77 8.24 27.08
CA ALA A 429 -5.26 9.55 26.66
C ALA A 429 -6.37 10.60 26.72
N LYS A 430 -7.60 10.22 26.35
CA LYS A 430 -8.78 11.08 26.45
C LYS A 430 -9.13 11.44 27.90
N ALA A 431 -8.99 10.49 28.83
CA ALA A 431 -9.17 10.73 30.26
C ALA A 431 -8.10 11.66 30.85
N LEU A 432 -6.84 11.55 30.39
CA LEU A 432 -5.75 12.45 30.76
C LEU A 432 -5.99 13.87 30.21
N GLU A 433 -6.33 14.02 28.93
CA GLU A 433 -6.69 15.30 28.31
C GLU A 433 -7.91 15.95 28.98
N GLU A 434 -8.95 15.16 29.30
CA GLU A 434 -10.13 15.66 30.02
C GLU A 434 -9.80 16.06 31.47
N SER A 435 -8.84 15.38 32.11
CA SER A 435 -8.36 15.73 33.45
C SER A 435 -7.54 17.02 33.44
N GLU A 436 -6.71 17.24 32.41
CA GLU A 436 -5.93 18.46 32.20
C GLU A 436 -6.82 19.64 31.79
N ALA A 437 -7.82 19.40 30.93
CA ALA A 437 -8.84 20.38 30.58
C ALA A 437 -9.71 20.78 31.79
N LYS A 438 -10.00 19.84 32.70
CA LYS A 438 -10.63 20.13 33.99
C LYS A 438 -9.72 20.90 34.93
N ARG A 439 -8.41 20.62 34.96
CA ARG A 439 -7.41 21.42 35.72
C ARG A 439 -7.25 22.84 35.18
N ARG A 440 -7.41 23.06 33.87
CA ARG A 440 -7.33 24.38 33.22
C ARG A 440 -8.57 25.25 33.42
N LYS A 441 -9.73 24.69 33.79
CA LYS A 441 -10.89 25.47 34.22
C LYS A 441 -10.71 25.90 35.67
N MET A 442 -10.09 27.07 35.90
CA MET A 442 -10.13 27.70 37.21
C MET A 442 -11.59 27.96 37.65
N PRO A 443 -11.91 27.85 38.95
CA PRO A 443 -13.27 28.00 39.45
C PRO A 443 -13.75 29.46 39.30
N PHE A 444 -15.03 29.58 38.96
CA PHE A 444 -15.79 30.80 38.65
C PHE A 444 -15.89 31.85 39.79
N PHE A 445 -15.16 31.69 40.90
CA PHE A 445 -15.13 32.65 42.01
C PHE A 445 -13.70 33.07 42.35
N SER A 446 -13.17 34.02 41.59
CA SER A 446 -12.13 34.95 42.06
C SER A 446 -12.41 36.33 41.47
N LYS A 447 -13.40 37.02 42.04
CA LYS A 447 -13.56 38.47 41.93
C LYS A 447 -13.63 39.02 43.34
N TYR A 448 -12.97 40.16 43.52
CA TYR A 448 -12.79 40.99 44.71
C TYR A 448 -11.50 40.76 45.49
N ASP A 449 -10.44 41.40 44.99
CA ASP A 449 -9.63 42.28 45.85
C ASP A 449 -9.32 43.57 45.05
N PRO A 450 -9.75 44.77 45.48
CA PRO A 450 -9.50 46.01 44.77
C PRO A 450 -8.40 46.80 45.47
N GLU A 451 -7.13 46.53 45.18
CA GLU A 451 -6.04 47.45 45.51
C GLU A 451 -4.82 47.19 44.63
N VAL A 452 -4.09 48.26 44.34
CA VAL A 452 -2.85 48.35 43.55
C VAL A 452 -3.01 48.63 42.03
N ASP A 453 -3.29 49.91 41.79
CA ASP A 453 -2.46 50.90 41.07
C ASP A 453 -1.80 50.58 39.72
N ALA A 454 -1.87 51.60 38.87
CA ALA A 454 -1.59 51.62 37.45
C ALA A 454 -0.09 51.67 37.12
N SER A 455 0.32 50.91 36.10
CA SER A 455 1.35 51.34 35.13
C SER A 455 1.34 50.44 33.88
N PHE A 456 1.73 51.03 32.74
CA PHE A 456 1.90 50.48 31.39
C PHE A 456 0.74 50.61 30.37
N VAL A 457 0.66 51.84 29.84
CA VAL A 457 0.83 52.24 28.41
C VAL A 457 0.56 51.20 27.32
N GLU A 458 -0.29 51.63 26.38
CA GLU A 458 -0.64 51.03 25.09
C GLU A 458 0.53 50.69 24.15
N SER A 459 0.47 49.55 23.45
CA SER A 459 0.82 49.46 22.02
C SER A 459 0.26 48.21 21.33
N TYR A 460 -0.45 48.46 20.23
CA TYR A 460 -0.88 47.65 19.08
C TYR A 460 -0.33 46.22 18.86
N ASP A 461 -1.31 45.34 18.53
CA ASP A 461 -1.39 44.37 17.42
C ASP A 461 -0.25 43.34 17.22
N GLU A 462 -0.54 42.06 17.52
CA GLU A 462 -0.13 40.93 16.66
C GLU A 462 -1.00 39.69 16.92
N LYS A 463 -1.53 39.11 15.84
CA LYS A 463 -2.29 37.87 15.83
C LYS A 463 -1.41 36.71 16.32
N GLU A 464 -1.79 36.08 17.43
CA GLU A 464 -1.23 34.79 17.81
C GLU A 464 -1.48 33.76 16.68
N PRO A 465 -0.47 32.98 16.25
CA PRO A 465 -0.70 31.87 15.33
C PRO A 465 -1.51 30.78 16.03
N LEU A 466 -2.53 30.25 15.33
CA LEU A 466 -3.44 29.16 15.75
C LEU A 466 -2.75 27.80 16.02
N LEU A 467 -1.43 27.75 16.14
CA LEU A 467 -0.65 26.55 16.42
C LEU A 467 0.43 26.87 17.45
N ARG A 468 0.24 26.33 18.66
CA ARG A 468 1.20 26.42 19.75
C ARG A 468 2.35 25.45 19.50
N VAL A 469 3.58 25.94 19.49
CA VAL A 469 4.78 25.09 19.57
C VAL A 469 4.93 24.65 21.03
N PRO A 470 5.08 23.34 21.35
CA PRO A 470 5.19 22.89 22.73
C PRO A 470 6.44 23.45 23.41
N SER A 471 6.34 23.71 24.71
CA SER A 471 7.49 24.15 25.51
C SER A 471 8.50 23.01 25.73
N LEU A 472 9.77 23.35 26.01
CA LEU A 472 10.85 22.39 26.25
C LEU A 472 10.55 21.42 27.41
N GLU A 473 9.75 21.84 28.41
CA GLU A 473 9.31 21.00 29.52
C GLU A 473 8.22 19.98 29.13
N GLU A 474 7.35 20.29 28.15
CA GLU A 474 6.36 19.35 27.61
C GLU A 474 7.01 18.22 26.79
N HIS A 475 8.18 18.46 26.21
CA HIS A 475 8.98 17.44 25.52
C HIS A 475 9.64 16.44 26.48
N LEU A 476 9.89 16.83 27.73
CA LEU A 476 10.58 15.99 28.72
C LEU A 476 9.64 15.07 29.52
N LEU A 477 8.32 15.34 29.50
CA LEU A 477 7.29 14.56 30.21
C LEU A 477 6.58 13.53 29.32
N LYS A 478 6.75 13.57 28.01
CA LYS A 478 6.35 12.48 27.13
C LYS A 478 7.44 11.42 27.18
N ASP A 479 7.07 10.19 27.51
CA ASP A 479 7.94 9.04 27.33
C ASP A 479 8.48 9.10 25.88
N PRO A 480 9.80 9.22 25.63
CA PRO A 480 10.34 9.21 24.27
C PRO A 480 10.05 7.89 23.53
N PHE A 481 9.50 6.89 24.21
CA PHE A 481 8.97 5.65 23.65
C PHE A 481 7.45 5.65 23.39
N ALA A 482 6.72 6.72 23.72
CA ALA A 482 5.27 6.87 23.48
C ALA A 482 4.91 7.55 22.15
N GLU A 483 5.89 8.00 21.37
CA GLU A 483 5.66 8.45 19.99
C GLU A 483 5.32 7.26 19.06
N GLU A 484 4.55 7.52 18.01
CA GLU A 484 4.25 6.51 17.00
C GLU A 484 5.53 6.07 16.30
N GLN A 485 5.81 4.77 16.33
CA GLN A 485 7.07 4.24 15.82
C GLN A 485 6.77 3.17 14.81
N CYS A 486 7.42 3.25 13.65
CA CYS A 486 7.59 2.11 12.76
C CYS A 486 9.08 1.75 12.67
N ARG A 487 9.47 0.60 13.21
CA ARG A 487 10.87 0.15 13.29
C ARG A 487 10.98 -1.30 12.84
N LEU A 488 12.16 -1.70 12.40
CA LEU A 488 12.48 -3.09 12.09
C LEU A 488 12.68 -3.89 13.38
N TYR A 489 11.75 -4.81 13.66
CA TYR A 489 11.77 -5.66 14.84
C TYR A 489 12.28 -7.05 14.51
N TYR A 490 13.00 -7.64 15.46
CA TYR A 490 13.36 -9.03 15.49
C TYR A 490 12.44 -9.80 16.43
N TYR A 491 11.87 -10.90 15.94
CA TYR A 491 11.09 -11.87 16.70
C TYR A 491 11.75 -13.25 16.62
N ASN A 492 11.76 -13.98 17.73
CA ASN A 492 12.11 -15.40 17.77
C ASN A 492 11.02 -16.19 18.49
N PHE A 493 10.41 -17.14 17.77
CA PHE A 493 9.32 -17.98 18.23
C PHE A 493 9.87 -19.34 18.65
N ASP A 494 10.03 -19.57 19.96
CA ASP A 494 10.55 -20.86 20.45
C ASP A 494 9.46 -21.93 20.37
N LEU A 495 9.66 -22.95 19.52
CA LEU A 495 8.63 -23.94 19.21
C LEU A 495 8.39 -24.91 20.37
N ALA A 496 9.39 -25.10 21.25
CA ALA A 496 9.30 -25.99 22.39
C ALA A 496 8.45 -25.40 23.52
N SER A 497 8.75 -24.16 23.93
CA SER A 497 8.04 -23.48 25.02
C SER A 497 6.75 -22.80 24.59
N GLY A 498 6.60 -22.46 23.30
CA GLY A 498 5.45 -21.70 22.81
C GLY A 498 5.46 -20.22 23.22
N ILE A 499 6.64 -19.67 23.59
CA ILE A 499 6.80 -18.25 23.92
C ILE A 499 7.67 -17.52 22.90
N ILE A 500 7.48 -16.20 22.80
CA ILE A 500 8.37 -15.33 22.03
C ILE A 500 9.61 -15.06 22.89
N SER A 501 10.71 -15.75 22.60
CA SER A 501 11.95 -15.69 23.38
C SER A 501 12.64 -14.32 23.24
N HIS A 502 12.55 -13.72 22.05
CA HIS A 502 13.14 -12.44 21.70
C HIS A 502 12.15 -11.59 20.91
N GLN A 503 11.97 -10.34 21.33
CA GLN A 503 11.16 -9.36 20.60
C GLN A 503 11.61 -7.93 20.90
N TRP A 504 12.29 -7.28 19.96
CA TRP A 504 12.82 -5.92 20.12
C TRP A 504 13.20 -5.28 18.80
N ALA A 505 13.29 -3.95 18.78
CA ALA A 505 13.74 -3.21 17.61
C ALA A 505 15.26 -3.39 17.40
N LEU A 506 15.68 -3.56 16.15
CA LEU A 506 17.11 -3.56 15.80
C LEU A 506 17.71 -2.16 15.90
N SER A 507 16.95 -1.13 15.54
CA SER A 507 17.40 0.26 15.51
C SER A 507 16.27 1.23 15.86
N ALA A 508 16.63 2.42 16.35
CA ALA A 508 15.71 3.52 16.59
C ALA A 508 15.32 4.25 15.30
N VAL A 509 16.06 4.03 14.22
CA VAL A 509 15.79 4.56 12.87
C VAL A 509 14.42 4.09 12.38
N PRO A 510 13.52 5.01 11.94
CA PRO A 510 12.27 4.63 11.30
C PRO A 510 12.52 3.75 10.08
N PHE A 511 11.75 2.67 9.90
CA PHE A 511 12.03 1.70 8.84
C PHE A 511 10.74 1.08 8.31
N GLU A 512 10.55 1.14 6.99
CA GLU A 512 9.44 0.52 6.27
C GLU A 512 9.89 0.04 4.88
N PHE A 513 9.00 -0.64 4.16
CA PHE A 513 9.27 -1.23 2.83
C PHE A 513 10.55 -2.09 2.84
N PRO A 514 10.62 -3.10 3.72
CA PRO A 514 11.80 -3.94 3.86
C PRO A 514 11.98 -4.82 2.62
N SER A 515 13.22 -4.98 2.18
CA SER A 515 13.62 -5.97 1.19
C SER A 515 14.94 -6.62 1.57
N VAL A 516 15.10 -7.88 1.17
CA VAL A 516 16.36 -8.62 1.26
C VAL A 516 16.81 -9.02 -0.13
N ARG A 517 18.03 -9.55 -0.23
CA ARG A 517 18.51 -10.18 -1.45
C ARG A 517 17.59 -11.36 -1.85
N PRO A 518 17.06 -11.42 -3.09
CA PRO A 518 16.01 -12.38 -3.45
C PRO A 518 16.34 -13.87 -3.25
N ASP A 519 17.57 -14.30 -3.53
CA ASP A 519 18.01 -15.69 -3.34
C ASP A 519 18.11 -16.12 -1.86
N LEU A 520 18.06 -15.16 -0.93
CA LEU A 520 18.09 -15.39 0.51
C LEU A 520 16.73 -15.24 1.20
N GLU A 521 15.65 -14.95 0.46
CA GLU A 521 14.30 -15.01 1.01
C GLU A 521 14.02 -16.38 1.63
N MET A 522 13.31 -16.42 2.76
CA MET A 522 13.03 -17.64 3.55
C MET A 522 14.26 -18.29 4.22
N SER A 523 15.43 -17.66 4.14
CA SER A 523 16.67 -18.06 4.80
C SER A 523 17.26 -16.91 5.62
N GLN A 524 18.34 -17.16 6.38
CA GLN A 524 18.96 -16.09 7.16
C GLN A 524 19.72 -15.11 6.25
N ALA A 525 19.14 -13.95 6.00
CA ALA A 525 19.80 -12.82 5.32
C ALA A 525 20.47 -11.88 6.31
N ARG A 526 21.70 -11.46 6.01
CA ARG A 526 22.46 -10.50 6.82
C ARG A 526 21.99 -9.07 6.61
N TYR A 527 21.71 -8.66 5.39
CA TYR A 527 21.41 -7.28 5.05
C TYR A 527 19.94 -7.09 4.69
N VAL A 528 19.31 -6.12 5.35
CA VAL A 528 17.95 -5.67 5.04
C VAL A 528 18.01 -4.23 4.55
N TYR A 529 17.40 -3.98 3.40
CA TYR A 529 17.25 -2.65 2.79
C TYR A 529 15.83 -2.16 2.99
N GLY A 530 15.63 -0.85 3.05
CA GLY A 530 14.29 -0.28 3.17
C GLY A 530 14.28 1.24 3.12
N CYS A 531 13.09 1.78 3.30
CA CYS A 531 12.81 3.21 3.26
C CYS A 531 12.82 3.81 4.67
N SER A 532 13.25 5.08 4.75
CA SER A 532 13.23 5.86 5.97
C SER A 532 13.00 7.35 5.67
N THR A 533 12.92 8.12 6.74
CA THR A 533 12.67 9.56 6.72
C THR A 533 13.68 10.26 7.64
N THR A 534 14.24 11.39 7.20
CA THR A 534 15.25 12.12 8.00
C THR A 534 14.63 13.12 8.98
N THR A 535 13.40 13.58 8.72
CA THR A 535 12.76 14.66 9.49
C THR A 535 11.46 14.27 10.20
N THR A 536 10.79 13.20 9.78
CA THR A 536 9.48 12.76 10.32
C THR A 536 9.52 11.27 10.67
N ASP A 537 8.50 10.74 11.35
CA ASP A 537 8.24 9.30 11.41
C ASP A 537 7.17 8.90 10.36
N PHE A 538 6.89 7.60 10.23
CA PHE A 538 5.91 7.08 9.26
C PHE A 538 4.44 7.26 9.67
N GLY A 539 4.14 7.57 10.95
CA GLY A 539 2.78 7.64 11.51
C GLY A 539 2.25 9.06 11.75
N SER A 540 3.13 10.03 11.96
CA SER A 540 2.83 11.39 12.45
C SER A 540 2.31 12.36 11.39
N ALA A 541 2.21 11.96 10.13
CA ALA A 541 1.91 12.86 9.03
C ALA A 541 0.38 13.04 8.82
N LEU A 542 -0.35 13.51 9.85
CA LEU A 542 -1.73 13.91 9.66
C LEU A 542 -1.79 15.17 8.77
N GLY A 543 -2.51 15.12 7.65
CA GLY A 543 -2.58 16.24 6.70
C GLY A 543 -1.43 16.34 5.70
N LYS A 544 -0.43 15.46 5.76
CA LYS A 544 0.70 15.40 4.81
C LYS A 544 1.00 13.95 4.46
N ALA A 545 1.15 13.61 3.18
CA ALA A 545 1.60 12.27 2.82
C ALA A 545 3.10 12.11 3.18
N THR A 546 3.47 11.04 3.89
CA THR A 546 4.87 10.74 4.22
C THR A 546 5.68 10.54 2.94
N LYS A 547 6.85 11.20 2.86
CA LYS A 547 7.74 11.12 1.70
C LYS A 547 9.09 10.54 2.12
N ILE A 548 9.63 9.64 1.30
CA ILE A 548 10.89 8.94 1.58
C ILE A 548 12.06 9.80 1.11
N ASP A 549 12.88 10.30 2.03
CA ASP A 549 14.09 11.07 1.71
C ASP A 549 15.38 10.32 2.09
N ALA A 550 15.27 9.07 2.52
CA ALA A 550 16.40 8.21 2.85
C ALA A 550 16.13 6.73 2.56
N LEU A 551 17.15 6.03 2.07
CA LEU A 551 17.19 4.57 2.01
C LEU A 551 18.16 4.06 3.07
N VAL A 552 17.80 2.98 3.76
CA VAL A 552 18.55 2.46 4.89
C VAL A 552 18.93 1.00 4.62
N LYS A 553 20.18 0.67 4.95
CA LYS A 553 20.70 -0.69 4.99
C LYS A 553 21.05 -1.06 6.43
N ILE A 554 20.58 -2.22 6.88
CA ILE A 554 20.82 -2.74 8.22
C ILE A 554 21.52 -4.10 8.13
N ASP A 555 22.68 -4.25 8.78
CA ASP A 555 23.31 -5.53 9.10
C ASP A 555 22.55 -6.19 10.26
N ALA A 556 21.48 -6.90 9.90
CA ALA A 556 20.55 -7.52 10.83
C ALA A 556 21.24 -8.60 11.66
N THR A 557 22.12 -9.43 11.07
CA THR A 557 22.86 -10.46 11.82
C THR A 557 23.69 -9.86 12.94
N LYS A 558 24.43 -8.78 12.66
CA LYS A 558 25.26 -8.10 13.67
C LYS A 558 24.42 -7.48 14.79
N LEU A 559 23.28 -6.85 14.46
CA LEU A 559 22.39 -6.27 15.47
C LEU A 559 21.63 -7.32 16.28
N ILE A 560 21.18 -8.42 15.66
CA ILE A 560 20.58 -9.56 16.36
C ILE A 560 21.59 -10.16 17.34
N GLN A 561 22.85 -10.39 16.92
CA GLN A 561 23.89 -10.91 17.79
C GLN A 561 24.16 -10.00 18.99
N ARG A 562 24.23 -8.67 18.77
CA ARG A 562 24.35 -7.68 19.85
C ARG A 562 23.17 -7.75 20.80
N GLY A 563 21.94 -7.79 20.29
CA GLY A 563 20.72 -7.92 21.07
C GLY A 563 20.61 -9.25 21.82
N ARG A 564 21.17 -10.36 21.31
CA ARG A 564 21.23 -11.63 22.05
C ARG A 564 22.25 -11.60 23.18
N THR A 565 23.38 -10.91 22.98
CA THR A 565 24.47 -10.79 23.96
C THR A 565 24.09 -9.83 25.10
N LEU A 566 23.44 -8.71 24.76
CA LEU A 566 22.92 -7.73 25.69
C LEU A 566 21.45 -7.44 25.35
N PRO A 567 20.51 -8.28 25.83
CA PRO A 567 19.09 -8.15 25.54
C PRO A 567 18.53 -6.78 25.93
N PRO A 568 18.00 -6.01 24.97
CA PRO A 568 17.25 -4.81 25.30
C PRO A 568 15.93 -5.20 25.96
N ARG A 569 15.22 -4.21 26.51
CA ARG A 569 13.88 -4.44 27.07
C ARG A 569 12.97 -5.07 26.02
N SER A 570 12.30 -6.16 26.38
CA SER A 570 11.31 -6.79 25.50
C SER A 570 10.25 -5.77 25.04
N ILE A 571 9.90 -5.81 23.76
CA ILE A 571 8.93 -4.96 23.05
C ILE A 571 9.35 -3.49 22.87
N THR A 572 9.82 -2.84 23.93
CA THR A 572 10.06 -1.38 23.92
C THR A 572 11.53 -1.01 23.73
N GLY A 573 12.43 -1.95 23.96
CA GLY A 573 13.86 -1.74 23.84
C GLY A 573 14.34 -1.80 22.39
N VAL A 574 15.51 -1.19 22.19
CA VAL A 574 16.18 -1.06 20.91
C VAL A 574 17.64 -1.47 21.07
N VAL A 575 18.21 -2.16 20.07
CA VAL A 575 19.62 -2.56 20.08
C VAL A 575 20.53 -1.37 19.74
N ASP A 576 20.28 -0.69 18.62
CA ASP A 576 20.98 0.55 18.25
C ASP A 576 20.10 1.78 18.53
N GLY A 577 20.37 2.46 19.63
CA GLY A 577 19.60 3.63 20.08
C GLY A 577 19.93 4.95 19.38
N ARG A 578 20.80 4.94 18.35
CA ARG A 578 21.19 6.17 17.66
C ARG A 578 20.04 6.73 16.82
N THR A 579 19.89 8.04 16.81
CA THR A 579 18.93 8.74 15.94
C THR A 579 19.41 8.73 14.48
N MET A 580 18.50 8.99 13.53
CA MET A 580 18.85 9.12 12.11
C MET A 580 20.00 10.12 11.89
N SER A 581 19.95 11.28 12.56
CA SER A 581 21.02 12.29 12.47
C SER A 581 22.37 11.77 12.96
N GLN A 582 22.39 10.99 14.04
CA GLN A 582 23.62 10.39 14.57
C GLN A 582 24.19 9.32 13.63
N VAL A 583 23.32 8.51 13.01
CA VAL A 583 23.74 7.51 12.01
C VAL A 583 24.31 8.19 10.77
N LEU A 584 23.68 9.26 10.26
CA LEU A 584 24.16 10.00 9.09
C LEU A 584 25.55 10.64 9.27
N ILE A 585 25.92 11.00 10.50
CA ILE A 585 27.24 11.58 10.81
C ILE A 585 28.33 10.49 10.90
N SER A 586 27.94 9.22 11.05
CA SER A 586 28.88 8.10 11.17
C SER A 586 29.75 7.97 9.92
N ARG A 587 31.07 7.85 10.15
CA ARG A 587 32.06 7.59 9.10
C ARG A 587 32.64 6.18 9.17
N ASP A 588 32.17 5.33 10.09
CA ASP A 588 32.65 3.95 10.22
C ASP A 588 32.16 3.13 9.01
N PRO A 589 33.05 2.62 8.14
CA PRO A 589 32.65 1.78 7.02
C PRO A 589 32.00 0.45 7.46
N ARG A 590 32.22 0.04 8.73
CA ARG A 590 31.68 -1.18 9.35
C ARG A 590 30.47 -0.90 10.25
N ASP A 591 29.92 0.31 10.19
CA ASP A 591 28.68 0.66 10.86
C ASP A 591 27.58 -0.33 10.42
N PRO A 592 26.87 -0.99 11.36
CA PRO A 592 25.77 -1.89 11.01
C PRO A 592 24.61 -1.18 10.31
N ILE A 593 24.55 0.16 10.36
CA ILE A 593 23.50 0.94 9.71
C ILE A 593 24.15 1.92 8.74
N LYS A 594 23.79 1.81 7.47
CA LYS A 594 24.20 2.76 6.41
C LYS A 594 22.96 3.41 5.83
N VAL A 595 23.09 4.69 5.47
CA VAL A 595 21.97 5.50 4.97
C VAL A 595 22.41 6.20 3.68
N PHE A 596 21.63 6.00 2.63
CA PHE A 596 21.69 6.82 1.42
C PHE A 596 20.65 7.93 1.55
N ARG A 597 21.10 9.16 1.76
CA ARG A 597 20.22 10.34 1.86
C ARG A 597 19.94 10.89 0.47
N MET A 598 18.67 11.08 0.14
CA MET A 598 18.27 11.76 -1.10
C MET A 598 18.72 13.22 -1.07
N PRO A 599 19.06 13.82 -2.23
CA PRO A 599 19.28 15.26 -2.29
C PRO A 599 18.04 16.05 -1.86
N GLU A 600 18.24 17.30 -1.44
CA GLU A 600 17.13 18.15 -1.03
C GLU A 600 16.09 18.31 -2.15
N GLY A 601 14.81 18.13 -1.81
CA GLY A 601 13.69 18.16 -2.76
C GLY A 601 13.46 16.84 -3.51
N TRP A 602 14.36 15.86 -3.40
CA TRP A 602 14.21 14.54 -4.02
C TRP A 602 13.65 13.52 -3.04
N PHE A 603 12.74 12.70 -3.53
CA PHE A 603 12.13 11.63 -2.75
C PHE A 603 12.15 10.31 -3.50
N ALA A 604 12.47 9.24 -2.78
CA ALA A 604 12.58 7.88 -3.28
C ALA A 604 11.27 7.10 -3.13
N GLN A 605 11.26 5.90 -3.69
CA GLN A 605 10.24 4.87 -3.52
C GLN A 605 10.91 3.55 -3.11
N GLU A 606 10.14 2.48 -2.93
CA GLU A 606 10.65 1.18 -2.48
C GLU A 606 11.86 0.71 -3.33
N PRO A 607 13.02 0.43 -2.71
CA PRO A 607 14.18 -0.09 -3.41
C PRO A 607 14.14 -1.60 -3.59
N ARG A 608 14.63 -2.08 -4.74
CA ARG A 608 14.86 -3.50 -5.00
C ARG A 608 16.33 -3.80 -5.25
N PHE A 609 16.83 -4.83 -4.58
CA PHE A 609 18.21 -5.29 -4.70
C PHE A 609 18.38 -6.16 -5.96
N VAL A 610 19.42 -5.88 -6.73
CA VAL A 610 19.87 -6.70 -7.86
C VAL A 610 21.32 -7.13 -7.58
N PRO A 611 21.60 -8.44 -7.50
CA PRO A 611 22.96 -8.92 -7.25
C PRO A 611 23.88 -8.63 -8.43
N ARG A 612 25.16 -8.42 -8.14
CA ARG A 612 26.21 -8.43 -9.17
C ARG A 612 26.41 -9.86 -9.70
N GLU A 613 26.54 -10.04 -11.01
CA GLU A 613 26.85 -11.35 -11.59
C GLU A 613 28.34 -11.66 -11.40
N ARG A 614 28.62 -12.91 -11.01
CA ARG A 614 29.99 -13.43 -10.97
C ARG A 614 30.24 -14.43 -12.07
N SER A 615 31.47 -14.44 -12.57
CA SER A 615 31.93 -15.53 -13.45
C SER A 615 31.81 -16.88 -12.72
N ALA A 616 31.60 -17.96 -13.47
CA ALA A 616 31.50 -19.31 -12.90
C ALA A 616 32.76 -19.71 -12.11
N HIS A 617 33.92 -19.14 -12.46
CA HIS A 617 35.20 -19.37 -11.78
C HIS A 617 35.27 -18.69 -10.41
N GLU A 618 34.74 -17.47 -10.27
CA GLU A 618 34.70 -16.73 -9.00
C GLU A 618 33.67 -17.29 -8.01
N ARG A 619 32.61 -17.96 -8.51
CA ARG A 619 31.64 -18.68 -7.67
C ARG A 619 32.22 -19.92 -6.98
N GLN A 620 33.22 -20.57 -7.57
CA GLN A 620 33.86 -21.76 -6.99
C GLN A 620 34.96 -21.44 -5.95
N LEU A 621 35.53 -20.24 -6.00
CA LEU A 621 36.69 -19.86 -5.17
C LEU A 621 36.31 -19.15 -3.86
N ASN A 622 35.20 -18.41 -3.83
CA ASN A 622 34.81 -17.58 -2.69
C ASN A 622 33.33 -17.82 -2.33
N ASP A 623 33.09 -18.78 -1.44
CA ASP A 623 31.83 -18.91 -0.67
C ASP A 623 31.86 -17.94 0.52
N ASP A 624 32.35 -16.71 0.30
CA ASP A 624 32.55 -15.73 1.36
C ASP A 624 31.22 -15.01 1.68
N PRO A 625 30.66 -15.16 2.89
CA PRO A 625 29.47 -14.42 3.34
C PRO A 625 29.67 -12.88 3.37
N LEU A 626 30.84 -12.35 3.02
CA LEU A 626 31.12 -10.92 2.86
C LEU A 626 30.55 -10.28 1.58
N ASP A 627 29.91 -11.04 0.68
CA ASP A 627 29.41 -10.52 -0.59
C ASP A 627 27.87 -10.54 -0.77
N GLU A 628 27.12 -10.78 0.29
CA GLU A 628 25.64 -10.72 0.22
C GLU A 628 25.15 -9.37 -0.32
N ASP A 629 25.83 -8.27 0.01
CA ASP A 629 25.51 -6.91 -0.41
C ASP A 629 26.17 -6.45 -1.73
N ASP A 630 26.85 -7.35 -2.44
CA ASP A 630 27.46 -7.02 -3.73
C ASP A 630 26.38 -6.93 -4.82
N GLY A 631 26.02 -5.71 -5.17
CA GLY A 631 24.95 -5.44 -6.10
C GLY A 631 24.47 -4.00 -6.03
N TYR A 632 23.26 -3.79 -6.51
CA TYR A 632 22.69 -2.46 -6.70
C TYR A 632 21.30 -2.38 -6.09
N LEU A 633 20.90 -1.17 -5.66
CA LEU A 633 19.50 -0.86 -5.38
C LEU A 633 18.93 -0.03 -6.53
N LEU A 634 17.78 -0.48 -7.03
CA LEU A 634 16.98 0.20 -8.03
C LEU A 634 15.74 0.81 -7.37
N PHE A 635 15.48 2.10 -7.60
CA PHE A 635 14.29 2.78 -7.09
C PHE A 635 13.93 4.02 -7.92
N TYR A 636 12.64 4.31 -8.02
CA TYR A 636 12.18 5.56 -8.63
C TYR A 636 12.42 6.74 -7.68
N ALA A 637 12.86 7.86 -8.25
CA ALA A 637 13.06 9.12 -7.57
C ALA A 637 12.28 10.25 -8.26
N PHE A 638 11.76 11.19 -7.47
CA PHE A 638 11.04 12.37 -7.96
C PHE A 638 11.58 13.65 -7.33
N ASP A 639 11.84 14.65 -8.18
CA ASP A 639 12.27 15.98 -7.78
C ASP A 639 11.07 16.92 -7.66
N GLU A 640 10.76 17.33 -6.44
CA GLU A 640 9.65 18.24 -6.15
C GLU A 640 9.92 19.70 -6.50
N THR A 641 11.15 20.08 -6.87
CA THR A 641 11.42 21.43 -7.40
C THR A 641 10.71 21.68 -8.73
N GLN A 642 10.26 20.62 -9.41
CA GLN A 642 9.42 20.68 -10.62
C GLN A 642 7.95 21.04 -10.32
N LEU A 643 7.51 21.01 -9.05
CA LEU A 643 6.15 21.36 -8.68
C LEU A 643 5.92 22.86 -8.83
N LEU A 644 4.67 23.23 -9.13
CA LEU A 644 4.25 24.63 -9.14
C LEU A 644 4.28 25.19 -7.71
N ALA A 645 4.26 26.52 -7.58
CA ALA A 645 4.16 27.18 -6.27
C ALA A 645 2.92 26.75 -5.46
N SER A 646 1.89 26.20 -6.11
CA SER A 646 0.73 25.60 -5.46
C SER A 646 0.98 24.21 -4.84
N GLY A 647 2.15 23.61 -5.05
CA GLY A 647 2.46 22.21 -4.67
C GLY A 647 1.91 21.16 -5.63
N GLU A 648 1.34 21.58 -6.77
CA GLU A 648 0.76 20.70 -7.77
C GLU A 648 1.75 20.41 -8.90
N VAL A 649 1.59 19.25 -9.55
CA VAL A 649 2.36 18.95 -10.76
C VAL A 649 1.95 19.87 -11.91
N PRO A 650 2.88 20.25 -12.79
CA PRO A 650 2.55 20.90 -14.06
C PRO A 650 1.59 20.05 -14.91
N ASP A 651 1.00 20.68 -15.93
CA ASP A 651 0.14 20.00 -16.88
C ASP A 651 0.86 18.83 -17.60
N ASP A 652 0.41 17.61 -17.32
CA ASP A 652 0.97 16.37 -17.86
C ASP A 652 0.67 16.19 -19.37
N THR A 653 -0.28 16.94 -19.95
CA THR A 653 -0.62 16.83 -21.38
C THR A 653 0.49 17.32 -22.30
N SER A 654 1.31 18.27 -21.85
CA SER A 654 2.43 18.80 -22.62
C SER A 654 3.73 18.04 -22.33
N LYS A 655 4.32 17.40 -23.34
CA LYS A 655 5.62 16.71 -23.22
C LYS A 655 6.75 17.62 -22.73
N ALA A 656 6.70 18.91 -23.08
CA ALA A 656 7.72 19.89 -22.70
C ALA A 656 7.58 20.40 -21.26
N LYS A 657 6.37 20.36 -20.69
CA LYS A 657 6.07 20.96 -19.37
C LYS A 657 5.84 19.93 -18.26
N ARG A 658 5.47 18.69 -18.60
CA ARG A 658 5.19 17.64 -17.62
C ARG A 658 6.37 17.41 -16.69
N ALA A 659 6.06 17.13 -15.43
CA ALA A 659 7.07 16.67 -14.48
C ALA A 659 7.58 15.28 -14.85
N LYS A 660 8.82 14.98 -14.46
CA LYS A 660 9.50 13.74 -14.77
C LYS A 660 10.10 13.10 -13.52
N SER A 661 10.16 11.77 -13.53
CA SER A 661 10.85 10.98 -12.53
C SER A 661 12.15 10.43 -13.11
N GLU A 662 12.99 9.89 -12.24
CA GLU A 662 14.18 9.14 -12.63
C GLU A 662 14.13 7.75 -12.00
N LEU A 663 14.80 6.77 -12.64
CA LEU A 663 15.17 5.51 -11.98
C LEU A 663 16.63 5.62 -11.57
N TRP A 664 16.91 5.50 -10.27
CA TRP A 664 18.25 5.59 -9.72
C TRP A 664 18.80 4.19 -9.45
N ILE A 665 20.07 4.00 -9.79
CA ILE A 665 20.84 2.79 -9.53
C ILE A 665 21.98 3.19 -8.59
N VAL A 666 21.97 2.66 -7.38
CA VAL A 666 22.99 2.98 -6.36
C VAL A 666 23.72 1.72 -5.91
N ASP A 667 24.97 1.87 -5.51
CA ASP A 667 25.75 0.77 -4.94
C ASP A 667 25.19 0.36 -3.57
N ALA A 668 24.74 -0.89 -3.48
CA ALA A 668 24.08 -1.40 -2.27
C ALA A 668 25.08 -1.66 -1.12
N ARG A 669 26.36 -1.83 -1.43
CA ARG A 669 27.41 -2.12 -0.43
C ARG A 669 27.78 -0.87 0.35
N ASN A 670 28.06 0.22 -0.35
CA ASN A 670 28.52 1.47 0.24
C ASN A 670 27.38 2.45 0.57
N MET A 671 26.19 2.30 -0.05
CA MET A 671 25.02 3.15 0.16
C MET A 671 25.33 4.65 -0.05
N ARG A 672 26.17 4.96 -1.04
CA ARG A 672 26.64 6.33 -1.34
C ARG A 672 26.73 6.61 -2.84
N ASP A 673 27.29 5.68 -3.60
CA ASP A 673 27.59 5.95 -5.01
C ASP A 673 26.35 5.76 -5.87
N VAL A 674 26.01 6.79 -6.64
CA VAL A 674 25.00 6.69 -7.70
C VAL A 674 25.69 6.24 -8.98
N ILE A 675 25.41 5.02 -9.39
CA ILE A 675 26.04 4.35 -10.54
C ILE A 675 25.46 4.85 -11.85
N ALA A 676 24.13 4.98 -11.90
CA ALA A 676 23.42 5.53 -13.05
C ALA A 676 22.08 6.16 -12.65
N ARG A 677 21.59 7.08 -13.49
CA ARG A 677 20.26 7.66 -13.42
C ARG A 677 19.61 7.59 -14.79
N VAL A 678 18.46 6.94 -14.88
CA VAL A 678 17.65 6.89 -16.11
C VAL A 678 16.61 8.01 -16.04
N HIS A 679 16.64 8.92 -17.01
CA HIS A 679 15.72 10.06 -17.08
C HIS A 679 14.44 9.65 -17.81
N LEU A 680 13.33 9.56 -17.07
CA LEU A 680 12.08 9.03 -17.61
C LEU A 680 11.31 10.10 -18.40
N PRO A 681 10.52 9.72 -19.42
CA PRO A 681 9.79 10.65 -20.25
C PRO A 681 8.63 11.35 -19.53
N GLN A 682 8.21 10.84 -18.36
CA GLN A 682 7.17 11.39 -17.50
C GLN A 682 7.39 10.98 -16.04
N ARG A 683 6.63 11.58 -15.12
CA ARG A 683 6.66 11.22 -13.71
C ARG A 683 6.09 9.82 -13.46
N VAL A 684 6.60 9.20 -12.41
CA VAL A 684 6.08 7.97 -11.83
C VAL A 684 5.47 8.36 -10.48
N PRO A 685 4.13 8.40 -10.36
CA PRO A 685 3.47 8.77 -9.11
C PRO A 685 3.91 7.85 -7.97
N TYR A 686 3.94 8.32 -6.72
CA TYR A 686 4.29 7.44 -5.59
C TYR A 686 3.35 6.23 -5.51
N GLY A 687 3.93 5.03 -5.50
CA GLY A 687 3.18 3.78 -5.45
C GLY A 687 3.58 2.89 -4.30
N LEU A 688 3.36 1.60 -4.49
CA LEU A 688 3.50 0.57 -3.47
C LEU A 688 4.71 -0.29 -3.83
N HIS A 689 4.51 -1.57 -4.11
CA HIS A 689 5.60 -2.52 -4.24
C HIS A 689 6.09 -2.71 -5.68
N GLY A 690 7.37 -3.01 -5.84
CA GLY A 690 8.00 -3.34 -7.11
C GLY A 690 8.90 -4.57 -7.03
N SER A 691 9.23 -5.10 -8.21
CA SER A 691 10.11 -6.25 -8.37
C SER A 691 11.06 -6.05 -9.55
N TRP A 692 12.23 -6.66 -9.43
CA TRP A 692 13.16 -6.86 -10.54
C TRP A 692 12.85 -8.18 -11.23
N PHE A 693 12.79 -8.18 -12.56
CA PHE A 693 12.65 -9.36 -13.40
C PHE A 693 13.92 -9.52 -14.24
N SER A 694 14.58 -10.66 -14.10
CA SER A 694 15.79 -10.98 -14.86
C SER A 694 15.50 -11.30 -16.32
N ALA A 695 16.54 -11.25 -17.16
CA ALA A 695 16.48 -11.70 -18.55
C ALA A 695 15.93 -13.12 -18.69
N GLU A 696 16.36 -14.04 -17.81
CA GLU A 696 15.86 -15.42 -17.75
C GLU A 696 14.35 -15.44 -17.50
N GLN A 697 13.86 -14.72 -16.48
CA GLN A 697 12.43 -14.69 -16.17
C GLN A 697 11.58 -14.11 -17.32
N ILE A 698 12.08 -13.09 -18.01
CA ILE A 698 11.40 -12.47 -19.15
C ILE A 698 11.35 -13.45 -20.34
N ALA A 699 12.46 -14.12 -20.65
CA ALA A 699 12.55 -15.09 -21.74
C ALA A 699 11.70 -16.35 -21.49
N GLU A 700 11.60 -16.79 -20.24
CA GLU A 700 10.90 -18.01 -19.83
C GLU A 700 9.40 -17.83 -19.59
N GLN A 701 8.83 -16.67 -19.94
CA GLN A 701 7.41 -16.43 -19.80
C GLN A 701 6.59 -17.43 -20.62
N ARG A 702 5.50 -17.91 -20.01
CA ARG A 702 4.58 -18.83 -20.68
C ARG A 702 3.95 -18.17 -21.92
N PRO A 703 3.53 -18.95 -22.92
CA PRO A 703 2.78 -18.40 -24.05
C PRO A 703 1.49 -17.70 -23.60
N VAL A 704 1.06 -16.71 -24.40
CA VAL A 704 -0.18 -15.96 -24.26
C VAL A 704 -0.94 -16.05 -25.58
N GLU A 705 -2.19 -16.49 -25.55
CA GLU A 705 -3.08 -16.49 -26.72
C GLU A 705 -3.87 -15.20 -26.84
N ARG A 706 -4.25 -14.62 -25.69
CA ARG A 706 -5.12 -13.44 -25.68
C ARG A 706 -4.76 -12.52 -24.53
N MET A 707 -4.66 -11.23 -24.86
CA MET A 707 -4.55 -10.14 -23.90
C MET A 707 -5.89 -9.42 -23.76
N ARG A 708 -6.11 -8.77 -22.63
CA ARG A 708 -7.25 -7.87 -22.46
C ARG A 708 -6.99 -6.59 -23.24
N SER A 709 -8.05 -6.02 -23.80
CA SER A 709 -7.97 -4.77 -24.56
C SER A 709 -9.14 -3.85 -24.22
N MET A 710 -8.84 -2.55 -24.09
CA MET A 710 -9.88 -1.53 -23.95
C MET A 710 -10.70 -1.40 -25.23
N ASP A 711 -10.09 -1.56 -26.41
CA ASP A 711 -10.78 -1.42 -27.70
C ASP A 711 -11.87 -2.47 -27.87
N GLU A 712 -11.63 -3.70 -27.41
CA GLU A 712 -12.64 -4.76 -27.41
C GLU A 712 -13.87 -4.40 -26.56
N VAL A 713 -13.65 -3.75 -25.41
CA VAL A 713 -14.72 -3.34 -24.49
C VAL A 713 -15.48 -2.12 -25.01
N MET A 714 -14.78 -1.21 -25.70
CA MET A 714 -15.35 0.04 -26.21
C MET A 714 -16.07 -0.10 -27.56
N LYS A 715 -15.93 -1.24 -28.26
CA LYS A 715 -16.69 -1.52 -29.49
C LYS A 715 -18.20 -1.30 -29.28
N GLU A 716 -18.80 -0.52 -30.18
CA GLU A 716 -20.21 -0.14 -30.08
C GLU A 716 -21.12 -1.37 -30.14
N ARG A 717 -22.02 -1.49 -29.16
CA ARG A 717 -23.16 -2.39 -29.21
C ARG A 717 -24.41 -1.53 -29.40
N HIS A 718 -25.00 -1.58 -30.59
CA HIS A 718 -26.31 -0.99 -30.83
C HIS A 718 -27.37 -1.87 -30.19
N ASP A 719 -27.75 -1.53 -28.96
CA ASP A 719 -28.89 -2.14 -28.28
C ASP A 719 -29.84 -1.02 -27.86
N SER A 720 -30.99 -0.91 -28.54
CA SER A 720 -31.96 0.17 -28.32
C SER A 720 -33.31 -0.43 -27.93
N GLY A 721 -33.63 -0.40 -26.64
CA GLY A 721 -34.88 -0.96 -26.10
C GLY A 721 -35.32 -0.30 -24.79
N LEU A 722 -36.54 -0.63 -24.34
CA LEU A 722 -37.09 -0.13 -23.08
C LEU A 722 -36.21 -0.51 -21.87
N TRP A 723 -35.67 -1.73 -21.87
CA TRP A 723 -34.71 -2.19 -20.86
C TRP A 723 -33.47 -1.28 -20.78
N MET A 724 -32.90 -0.88 -21.93
CA MET A 724 -31.74 0.00 -21.95
C MET A 724 -32.05 1.36 -21.33
N LYS A 725 -33.22 1.95 -21.62
CA LYS A 725 -33.66 3.20 -20.98
C LYS A 725 -33.85 3.06 -19.46
N VAL A 726 -34.35 1.92 -18.99
CA VAL A 726 -34.52 1.63 -17.56
C VAL A 726 -33.15 1.46 -16.89
N ARG A 727 -32.27 0.66 -17.50
CA ARG A 727 -30.89 0.45 -17.07
C ARG A 727 -30.15 1.77 -16.94
N GLU A 728 -30.23 2.62 -17.95
CA GLU A 728 -29.59 3.94 -17.94
C GLU A 728 -30.06 4.81 -16.77
N ARG A 729 -31.36 4.79 -16.45
CA ARG A 729 -31.88 5.49 -15.26
C ARG A 729 -31.36 4.90 -13.96
N ILE A 730 -31.23 3.58 -13.87
CA ILE A 730 -30.67 2.92 -12.68
C ILE A 730 -29.19 3.27 -12.53
N GLU A 731 -28.40 3.23 -13.60
CA GLU A 731 -26.97 3.60 -13.58
C GLU A 731 -26.78 5.07 -13.15
N MET A 732 -27.57 5.99 -13.71
CA MET A 732 -27.55 7.40 -13.27
C MET A 732 -27.97 7.60 -11.81
N TRP A 733 -28.93 6.80 -11.32
CA TRP A 733 -29.37 6.87 -9.92
C TRP A 733 -28.33 6.31 -8.96
N LEU A 734 -27.68 5.21 -9.35
CA LEU A 734 -26.58 4.63 -8.59
C LEU A 734 -25.36 5.55 -8.58
N GLY A 735 -25.25 6.49 -9.53
CA GLY A 735 -24.29 7.58 -9.49
C GLY A 735 -23.01 7.27 -10.23
#